data_AF-A0A1Q7D406-F1
#
_entry.id   AF-A0A1Q7D406-F1
#
_cell.length_a   1.000
_cell.length_b   1.000
_cell.length_c   1.000
_cell.angle_alpha   90.00
_cell.angle_beta   90.00
_cell.angle_gamma   90.00
#
_symmetry.space_group_name_H-M   'P 1'
#
loop_
_entity.id
_entity.type
_entity.pdbx_description
1 polymer ?
#
loop_
_entity_poly.entity_id
_entity_poly.type
_entity_poly.pdbx_seq_one_letter_code
_entity_poly.pdbx_strand_id
1 'polypeptide(L)'
;MYDADGRLAEVLHGGKSYRVLTDPNGSVRLVVDATDGTIAQRIDYDAYGNAIANSNPGFQPFGFGGGVFDRDTGLVRLGKREYDPRMRRWTAPDPIGIAGRQLNLYAYVDGDPVNFSDPSGLRGDLVTTTYGLGVQGTAIWGTSGGTAGISVQNVGGHWGIYTNVGGGQGADVGLSITGNAGNVYSPSSDPTNDWTGPTENIGGSVGPFSAGAYASPNLHDGSGDPSYDGFSAGYGVGAPLGASVSTTNTTCLAGCGSSHGDPHYANADGVAIDYQGAGEYLALTSTSHDLDVQVRQQPHAGSLQVAVNTALAANIAGDRVGVYAPDPNLLARPSLFLNGQPNFKTGTISLPHGGRLDVDASTVTITWPDGTSLVVHKVPVINVEYSIASSRKGTIAGLWGAYTGDVAKDVVTRQGEVMTPPKDGQVSMRFGDSWRITQSESLFDDLPGQDVARYTNRAFGTSPATLDKLNPGARSRAIAVCQGAGLTGLALNNCVLDVGATGDPVFAAAEAATTISLPQIPDKFDISVGELVSANRPAPGAGLITHAGQMQVYRFYSDANRNIYVSTDAPCSGPLVVALASPGHGVLIESIGCEQDIGLVHLDEAGQYQIEVSTVGADPATYSFTVHAAPPDQEFSIRPGDRISQDHPFTGAGNISTLGLRQLYTFTIAADQVLYLEHGSICNRDMRYAVVPRGSVNRTYGQLSLCDDFGRIKLTAGVWTVEVQAGKTTGAYTFNLLAIPADEHFAISIGASVSPGRPTANAGHLDAHGSRQLYDFNGTPGQVIHVTHTGGCGTQQGLQYRLTTPGELDGDAGYLSLCSDWGDLKLPAGGSYTIEVRAESDSGDYGFNLTTA
;
A
#
# COMPACT_ATOMS: atom_id res chain seq x y z
N MET A 1 -10.18 -34.90 -18.71
CA MET A 1 -10.49 -33.51 -19.07
C MET A 1 -10.33 -32.65 -17.83
N TYR A 2 -9.91 -31.41 -18.02
CA TYR A 2 -9.71 -30.43 -16.96
C TYR A 2 -10.77 -29.34 -17.06
N ASP A 3 -11.09 -28.69 -15.94
CA ASP A 3 -12.00 -27.53 -15.91
C ASP A 3 -11.29 -26.21 -16.28
N ALA A 4 -12.01 -25.09 -16.18
CA ALA A 4 -11.50 -23.76 -16.50
C ALA A 4 -10.35 -23.30 -15.58
N ASP A 5 -10.26 -23.85 -14.37
CA ASP A 5 -9.20 -23.58 -13.40
C ASP A 5 -8.04 -24.59 -13.52
N GLY A 6 -8.08 -25.48 -14.52
CA GLY A 6 -7.06 -26.48 -14.79
C GLY A 6 -7.09 -27.71 -13.87
N ARG A 7 -8.13 -27.89 -13.04
CA ARG A 7 -8.27 -29.05 -12.13
C ARG A 7 -8.89 -30.25 -12.87
N LEU A 8 -8.55 -31.46 -12.42
CA LEU A 8 -9.01 -32.70 -13.07
C LEU A 8 -10.50 -32.94 -12.79
N ALA A 9 -11.34 -32.83 -13.82
CA ALA A 9 -12.80 -32.91 -13.70
C ALA A 9 -13.41 -34.23 -14.23
N GLU A 10 -12.76 -34.88 -15.20
CA GLU A 10 -13.27 -36.12 -15.82
C GLU A 10 -12.15 -37.06 -16.29
N VAL A 11 -12.32 -38.37 -16.07
CA VAL A 11 -11.46 -39.43 -16.63
C VAL A 11 -12.27 -40.42 -17.45
N LEU A 12 -11.67 -40.89 -18.56
CA LEU A 12 -12.22 -41.98 -19.38
C LEU A 12 -11.52 -43.29 -19.02
N HIS A 13 -12.28 -44.28 -18.56
CA HIS A 13 -11.75 -45.60 -18.21
C HIS A 13 -12.64 -46.69 -18.81
N GLY A 14 -12.07 -47.65 -19.54
CA GLY A 14 -12.82 -48.76 -20.16
C GLY A 14 -13.91 -48.32 -21.15
N GLY A 15 -13.80 -47.13 -21.75
CA GLY A 15 -14.82 -46.56 -22.65
C GLY A 15 -15.98 -45.86 -21.93
N LYS A 16 -15.98 -45.80 -20.59
CA LYS A 16 -16.93 -45.04 -19.77
C LYS A 16 -16.32 -43.73 -19.26
N SER A 17 -17.19 -42.75 -19.01
CA SER A 17 -16.87 -41.46 -18.41
C SER A 17 -17.08 -41.48 -16.90
N TYR A 18 -16.12 -40.94 -16.16
CA TYR A 18 -16.20 -40.79 -14.71
C TYR A 18 -15.90 -39.35 -14.31
N ARG A 19 -16.79 -38.75 -13.52
CA ARG A 19 -16.58 -37.46 -12.85
C ARG A 19 -15.56 -37.62 -11.74
N VAL A 20 -14.62 -36.69 -11.65
CA VAL A 20 -13.61 -36.64 -10.59
C VAL A 20 -13.98 -35.50 -9.64
N LEU A 21 -14.02 -35.79 -8.35
CA LEU A 21 -14.26 -34.81 -7.29
C LEU A 21 -12.97 -34.66 -6.47
N THR A 22 -12.47 -33.44 -6.40
CA THR A 22 -11.24 -33.06 -5.72
C THR A 22 -11.53 -32.30 -4.43
N ASP A 23 -10.56 -32.28 -3.51
CA ASP A 23 -10.54 -31.30 -2.41
C ASP A 23 -9.98 -29.94 -2.89
N PRO A 24 -10.01 -28.86 -2.07
CA PRO A 24 -9.51 -27.54 -2.48
C PRO A 24 -8.05 -27.54 -3.00
N ASN A 25 -7.20 -28.44 -2.47
CA ASN A 25 -5.81 -28.62 -2.90
C ASN A 25 -5.69 -29.36 -4.24
N GLY A 26 -6.80 -29.78 -4.86
CA GLY A 26 -6.85 -30.53 -6.10
C GLY A 26 -6.68 -32.04 -5.94
N SER A 27 -6.64 -32.57 -4.71
CA SER A 27 -6.43 -34.01 -4.48
C SER A 27 -7.68 -34.82 -4.81
N VAL A 28 -7.55 -35.89 -5.58
CA VAL A 28 -8.68 -36.74 -6.00
C VAL A 28 -9.29 -37.48 -4.79
N ARG A 29 -10.50 -37.10 -4.38
CA ARG A 29 -11.23 -37.73 -3.26
C ARG A 29 -12.23 -38.79 -3.71
N LEU A 30 -12.98 -38.53 -4.78
CA LEU A 30 -13.95 -39.47 -5.34
C LEU A 30 -13.86 -39.51 -6.87
N VAL A 31 -14.10 -40.69 -7.43
CA VAL A 31 -14.29 -40.92 -8.86
C VAL A 31 -15.63 -41.64 -9.03
N VAL A 32 -16.53 -41.06 -9.81
CA VAL A 32 -17.96 -41.41 -9.86
C VAL A 32 -18.39 -41.65 -11.31
N ASP A 33 -19.08 -42.76 -11.61
CA ASP A 33 -19.60 -43.02 -12.97
C ASP A 33 -20.58 -41.90 -13.36
N ALA A 34 -20.31 -41.24 -14.48
CA ALA A 34 -21.07 -40.07 -14.91
C ALA A 34 -22.52 -40.40 -15.33
N THR A 35 -22.85 -41.69 -15.47
CA THR A 35 -24.15 -42.19 -15.94
C THR A 35 -25.13 -42.47 -14.80
N ASP A 36 -24.66 -43.09 -13.72
CA ASP A 36 -25.51 -43.62 -12.63
C ASP A 36 -25.12 -43.13 -11.22
N GLY A 37 -24.05 -42.34 -11.09
CA GLY A 37 -23.62 -41.78 -9.81
C GLY A 37 -22.92 -42.78 -8.87
N THR A 38 -22.57 -43.98 -9.34
CA THR A 38 -21.88 -44.97 -8.52
C THR A 38 -20.41 -44.59 -8.27
N ILE A 39 -19.94 -44.72 -7.03
CA ILE A 39 -18.55 -44.41 -6.65
C ILE A 39 -17.63 -45.56 -7.11
N ALA A 40 -16.84 -45.31 -8.16
CA ALA A 40 -15.88 -46.26 -8.71
C ALA A 40 -14.56 -46.31 -7.93
N GLN A 41 -14.18 -45.18 -7.30
CA GLN A 41 -13.02 -45.08 -6.41
C GLN A 41 -13.25 -43.98 -5.37
N ARG A 42 -12.84 -44.23 -4.12
CA ARG A 42 -12.67 -43.23 -3.07
C ARG A 42 -11.23 -43.26 -2.57
N ILE A 43 -10.62 -42.10 -2.34
CA ILE A 43 -9.28 -41.98 -1.77
C ILE A 43 -9.30 -40.94 -0.64
N ASP A 44 -8.76 -41.32 0.52
CA ASP A 44 -8.60 -40.44 1.67
C ASP A 44 -7.10 -40.35 2.01
N TYR A 45 -6.57 -39.12 2.11
CA TYR A 45 -5.14 -38.84 2.37
C TYR A 45 -4.89 -38.24 3.75
N ASP A 46 -3.66 -38.38 4.27
CA ASP A 46 -3.12 -37.50 5.29
C ASP A 46 -2.75 -36.12 4.71
N ALA A 47 -2.37 -35.17 5.58
CA ALA A 47 -2.03 -33.81 5.16
C ALA A 47 -0.86 -33.73 4.16
N TYR A 48 0.01 -34.74 4.11
CA TYR A 48 1.18 -34.77 3.21
C TYR A 48 0.98 -35.68 2.00
N GLY A 49 -0.25 -36.17 1.75
CA GLY A 49 -0.59 -36.95 0.56
C GLY A 49 -0.39 -38.46 0.66
N ASN A 50 -0.11 -39.01 1.84
CA ASN A 50 -0.12 -40.47 2.03
C ASN A 50 -1.56 -40.95 2.01
N ALA A 51 -1.91 -41.89 1.11
CA ALA A 51 -3.24 -42.49 1.09
C ALA A 51 -3.48 -43.35 2.35
N ILE A 52 -4.38 -42.90 3.22
CA ILE A 52 -4.85 -43.61 4.41
C ILE A 52 -5.84 -44.71 4.00
N ALA A 53 -6.67 -44.43 2.98
CA ALA A 53 -7.58 -45.40 2.37
C ALA A 53 -7.68 -45.17 0.87
N ASN A 54 -7.75 -46.24 0.09
CA ASN A 54 -8.11 -46.22 -1.33
C ASN A 54 -8.98 -47.43 -1.65
N SER A 55 -10.23 -47.21 -2.04
CA SER A 55 -11.21 -48.29 -2.22
C SER A 55 -11.00 -49.12 -3.48
N ASN A 56 -10.21 -48.62 -4.45
CA ASN A 56 -9.96 -49.28 -5.74
C ASN A 56 -8.58 -48.87 -6.30
N PRO A 57 -7.45 -49.34 -5.72
CA PRO A 57 -6.11 -48.89 -6.10
C PRO A 57 -5.75 -49.26 -7.54
N GLY A 58 -5.35 -48.28 -8.34
CA GLY A 58 -4.97 -48.46 -9.75
C GLY A 58 -6.10 -48.32 -10.77
N PHE A 59 -7.32 -47.96 -10.35
CA PHE A 59 -8.41 -47.62 -11.26
C PHE A 59 -8.05 -46.46 -12.21
N GLN A 60 -7.40 -45.43 -11.67
CA GLN A 60 -6.86 -44.29 -12.40
C GLN A 60 -5.59 -43.77 -11.65
N PRO A 61 -4.66 -43.05 -12.32
CA PRO A 61 -3.33 -42.79 -11.79
C PRO A 61 -3.17 -41.44 -11.07
N PHE A 62 -4.18 -40.58 -11.05
CA PHE A 62 -4.14 -39.25 -10.43
C PHE A 62 -4.52 -39.32 -8.94
N GLY A 63 -3.89 -38.49 -8.10
CA GLY A 63 -4.05 -38.53 -6.66
C GLY A 63 -3.89 -37.19 -5.95
N PHE A 64 -2.99 -37.12 -4.97
CA PHE A 64 -2.72 -35.94 -4.16
C PHE A 64 -2.28 -34.74 -5.01
N GLY A 65 -2.85 -33.56 -4.75
CA GLY A 65 -2.57 -32.33 -5.51
C GLY A 65 -2.87 -32.40 -7.02
N GLY A 66 -3.67 -33.37 -7.46
CA GLY A 66 -3.90 -33.67 -8.88
C GLY A 66 -2.73 -34.38 -9.58
N GLY A 67 -1.64 -34.67 -8.86
CA GLY A 67 -0.43 -35.29 -9.41
C GLY A 67 -0.61 -36.76 -9.78
N VAL A 68 0.30 -37.27 -10.62
CA VAL A 68 0.29 -38.68 -11.07
C VAL A 68 1.03 -39.54 -10.05
N PHE A 69 0.34 -40.46 -9.39
CA PHE A 69 0.91 -41.38 -8.41
C PHE A 69 1.53 -42.60 -9.08
N ASP A 70 2.84 -42.78 -8.91
CA ASP A 70 3.53 -44.01 -9.24
C ASP A 70 3.42 -45.00 -8.07
N ARG A 71 2.69 -46.09 -8.29
CA ARG A 71 2.44 -47.12 -7.28
C ARG A 71 3.70 -47.94 -6.93
N ASP A 72 4.64 -48.08 -7.85
CA ASP A 72 5.78 -48.98 -7.68
C ASP A 72 6.90 -48.30 -6.86
N THR A 73 7.07 -46.98 -6.99
CA THR A 73 7.96 -46.17 -6.13
C THR A 73 7.23 -45.59 -4.91
N GLY A 74 5.94 -45.28 -5.02
CA GLY A 74 5.16 -44.54 -4.03
C GLY A 74 5.31 -43.02 -4.13
N LEU A 75 5.88 -42.50 -5.21
CA LEU A 75 6.07 -41.07 -5.47
C LEU A 75 4.85 -40.46 -6.20
N VAL A 76 4.70 -39.15 -6.08
CA VAL A 76 3.69 -38.37 -6.81
C VAL A 76 4.38 -37.38 -7.73
N ARG A 77 4.14 -37.48 -9.04
CA ARG A 77 4.59 -36.51 -10.03
C ARG A 77 3.72 -35.27 -9.97
N LEU A 78 4.29 -34.15 -9.51
CA LEU A 78 3.66 -32.82 -9.53
C LEU A 78 4.48 -31.91 -10.44
N GLY A 79 3.91 -31.56 -11.58
CA GLY A 79 4.54 -30.79 -12.65
C GLY A 79 5.98 -31.23 -12.96
N LYS A 80 6.95 -30.41 -12.54
CA LYS A 80 8.38 -30.62 -12.84
C LYS A 80 9.13 -31.56 -11.89
N ARG A 81 8.60 -31.91 -10.71
CA ARG A 81 9.30 -32.69 -9.67
C ARG A 81 8.54 -33.97 -9.28
N GLU A 82 9.29 -34.96 -8.75
CA GLU A 82 8.70 -36.06 -7.98
C GLU A 82 8.64 -35.67 -6.51
N TYR A 83 7.46 -35.76 -5.92
CA TYR A 83 7.20 -35.60 -4.49
C TYR A 83 7.16 -36.96 -3.79
N ASP A 84 7.74 -37.05 -2.59
CA ASP A 84 7.66 -38.22 -1.71
C ASP A 84 6.73 -37.88 -0.51
N PRO A 85 5.47 -38.35 -0.51
CA PRO A 85 4.55 -38.17 0.61
C PRO A 85 5.04 -38.77 1.94
N ARG A 86 5.84 -39.84 1.89
CA ARG A 86 6.33 -40.55 3.09
C ARG A 86 7.44 -39.76 3.76
N MET A 87 8.35 -39.19 2.96
CA MET A 87 9.40 -38.28 3.43
C MET A 87 8.95 -36.82 3.53
N ARG A 88 7.71 -36.51 3.13
CA ARG A 88 7.07 -35.18 3.18
C ARG A 88 7.86 -34.10 2.43
N ARG A 89 8.51 -34.48 1.32
CA ARG A 89 9.48 -33.62 0.62
C ARG A 89 9.62 -33.98 -0.85
N TRP A 90 10.13 -33.05 -1.65
CA TRP A 90 10.59 -33.33 -3.01
C TRP A 90 11.81 -34.25 -3.01
N THR A 91 11.94 -35.09 -4.04
CA THR A 91 13.13 -35.95 -4.21
C THR A 91 14.31 -35.21 -4.86
N ALA A 92 14.06 -34.07 -5.49
CA ALA A 92 15.03 -33.21 -6.16
C ALA A 92 14.93 -31.77 -5.62
N PRO A 93 16.05 -31.01 -5.60
CA PRO A 93 16.03 -29.62 -5.18
C PRO A 93 15.25 -28.77 -6.19
N ASP A 94 14.70 -27.65 -5.71
CA ASP A 94 13.92 -26.72 -6.52
C ASP A 94 14.68 -26.20 -7.75
N PRO A 95 14.17 -26.42 -8.99
CA PRO A 95 14.79 -25.91 -10.21
C PRO A 95 14.90 -24.39 -10.29
N ILE A 96 14.08 -23.62 -9.55
CA ILE A 96 14.22 -22.15 -9.47
C ILE A 96 15.01 -21.71 -8.22
N GLY A 97 15.56 -22.65 -7.46
CA GLY A 97 16.33 -22.38 -6.25
C GLY A 97 15.53 -21.57 -5.22
N ILE A 98 16.19 -20.61 -4.57
CA ILE A 98 15.56 -19.76 -3.55
C ILE A 98 14.47 -18.81 -4.10
N ALA A 99 14.33 -18.68 -5.43
CA ALA A 99 13.22 -17.90 -6.02
C ALA A 99 11.84 -18.55 -5.76
N GLY A 100 11.79 -19.83 -5.37
CA GLY A 100 10.59 -20.49 -4.83
C GLY A 100 10.16 -19.99 -3.44
N ARG A 101 10.84 -18.98 -2.89
CA ARG A 101 10.62 -18.37 -1.55
C ARG A 101 10.83 -19.32 -0.37
N GLN A 102 11.57 -20.41 -0.55
CA GLN A 102 11.86 -21.41 0.49
C GLN A 102 13.37 -21.68 0.57
N LEU A 103 13.92 -21.73 1.80
CA LEU A 103 15.34 -22.00 2.03
C LEU A 103 15.68 -23.50 1.94
N ASN A 104 14.74 -24.37 2.30
CA ASN A 104 14.86 -25.80 2.10
C ASN A 104 14.36 -26.15 0.70
N LEU A 105 15.25 -26.23 -0.29
CA LEU A 105 14.93 -26.50 -1.69
C LEU A 105 14.21 -27.85 -1.95
N TYR A 106 14.08 -28.69 -0.93
CA TYR A 106 13.35 -29.96 -0.98
C TYR A 106 12.02 -29.90 -0.21
N ALA A 107 11.69 -28.83 0.53
CA ALA A 107 10.44 -28.74 1.26
C ALA A 107 9.24 -28.70 0.31
N TYR A 108 8.18 -29.41 0.68
CA TYR A 108 6.88 -29.25 0.03
C TYR A 108 6.11 -28.14 0.73
N VAL A 109 5.90 -27.03 0.01
CA VAL A 109 5.15 -25.84 0.44
C VAL A 109 5.48 -25.33 1.86
N ASP A 110 6.77 -25.18 2.14
CA ASP A 110 7.33 -24.75 3.43
C ASP A 110 6.89 -25.59 4.66
N GLY A 111 6.37 -26.79 4.41
CA GLY A 111 5.87 -27.69 5.45
C GLY A 111 4.39 -27.53 5.80
N ASP A 112 3.66 -26.61 5.15
CA ASP A 112 2.21 -26.37 5.35
C ASP A 112 1.37 -26.81 4.13
N PRO A 113 1.18 -28.13 3.93
CA PRO A 113 0.35 -28.66 2.84
C PRO A 113 -1.16 -28.56 3.12
N VAL A 114 -1.57 -27.94 4.22
CA VAL A 114 -2.99 -27.71 4.54
C VAL A 114 -3.45 -26.43 3.86
N ASN A 115 -2.67 -25.35 3.99
CA ASN A 115 -3.01 -24.03 3.43
C ASN A 115 -2.43 -23.78 2.02
N PHE A 116 -1.44 -24.57 1.60
CA PHE A 116 -0.72 -24.38 0.33
C PHE A 116 -0.65 -25.67 -0.50
N SER A 117 -0.51 -25.51 -1.82
CA SER A 117 -0.21 -26.60 -2.76
C SER A 117 0.84 -26.14 -3.79
N ASP A 118 1.64 -27.06 -4.33
CA ASP A 118 2.53 -26.77 -5.46
C ASP A 118 2.22 -27.73 -6.62
N PRO A 119 1.15 -27.46 -7.42
CA PRO A 119 0.80 -28.28 -8.58
C PRO A 119 1.86 -28.21 -9.69
N SER A 120 2.63 -27.11 -9.72
CA SER A 120 3.66 -26.84 -10.73
C SER A 120 4.96 -27.62 -10.50
N GLY A 121 5.22 -28.03 -9.26
CA GLY A 121 6.51 -28.51 -8.80
C GLY A 121 7.60 -27.44 -8.87
N LEU A 122 7.27 -26.17 -8.60
CA LEU A 122 8.19 -25.01 -8.58
C LEU A 122 7.89 -23.96 -7.49
N ARG A 123 6.63 -23.82 -7.04
CA ARG A 123 6.24 -22.78 -6.07
C ARG A 123 4.97 -23.19 -5.34
N GLY A 124 4.96 -22.98 -4.02
CA GLY A 124 3.74 -23.10 -3.22
C GLY A 124 2.80 -21.93 -3.47
N ASP A 125 1.60 -22.23 -3.94
CA ASP A 125 0.50 -21.30 -4.12
C ASP A 125 -0.58 -21.56 -3.05
N LEU A 126 -1.31 -20.50 -2.70
CA LEU A 126 -2.38 -20.54 -1.69
C LEU A 126 -3.57 -21.35 -2.19
N VAL A 127 -4.16 -22.17 -1.32
CA VAL A 127 -5.35 -22.96 -1.64
C VAL A 127 -6.59 -22.07 -1.60
N THR A 128 -6.98 -21.52 -2.75
CA THR A 128 -8.20 -20.70 -2.90
C THR A 128 -9.41 -21.51 -3.35
N THR A 129 -10.56 -21.22 -2.73
CA THR A 129 -11.89 -21.69 -3.16
C THR A 129 -12.76 -20.46 -3.45
N THR A 130 -13.03 -20.23 -4.73
CA THR A 130 -13.77 -19.06 -5.21
C THR A 130 -15.27 -19.35 -5.30
N TYR A 131 -16.10 -18.62 -4.53
CA TYR A 131 -17.54 -18.55 -4.77
C TYR A 131 -17.86 -17.24 -5.50
N GLY A 132 -18.23 -17.33 -6.78
CA GLY A 132 -18.57 -16.18 -7.61
C GLY A 132 -20.09 -15.96 -7.71
N LEU A 133 -20.55 -14.77 -7.30
CA LEU A 133 -21.88 -14.26 -7.65
C LEU A 133 -21.73 -13.33 -8.86
N GLY A 134 -22.15 -13.80 -10.04
CA GLY A 134 -22.07 -13.03 -11.27
C GLY A 134 -23.26 -12.07 -11.43
N VAL A 135 -23.01 -10.77 -11.31
CA VAL A 135 -23.97 -9.72 -11.68
C VAL A 135 -23.67 -9.26 -13.12
N GLN A 136 -24.59 -9.52 -14.06
CA GLN A 136 -24.46 -8.99 -15.43
C GLN A 136 -25.02 -7.56 -15.50
N GLY A 137 -24.13 -6.56 -15.47
CA GLY A 137 -24.44 -5.18 -15.81
C GLY A 137 -23.90 -4.82 -17.20
N THR A 138 -24.74 -4.40 -18.13
CA THR A 138 -24.30 -3.90 -19.44
C THR A 138 -23.86 -2.44 -19.35
N ALA A 139 -22.56 -2.18 -19.43
CA ALA A 139 -22.05 -0.82 -19.65
C ALA A 139 -22.40 -0.34 -21.08
N ILE A 140 -22.89 0.89 -21.20
CA ILE A 140 -23.18 1.53 -22.49
C ILE A 140 -21.92 2.28 -22.97
N TRP A 141 -21.60 2.11 -24.26
CA TRP A 141 -20.41 2.58 -24.99
C TRP A 141 -19.16 1.70 -24.80
N GLY A 142 -18.87 0.85 -25.81
CA GLY A 142 -17.74 -0.09 -25.83
C GLY A 142 -16.46 0.44 -26.51
N THR A 143 -15.43 -0.37 -26.78
CA THR A 143 -15.40 -1.85 -26.81
C THR A 143 -14.05 -2.47 -26.37
N SER A 144 -13.99 -2.98 -25.14
CA SER A 144 -13.22 -4.17 -24.75
C SER A 144 -13.77 -4.67 -23.40
N GLY A 145 -14.31 -5.89 -23.36
CA GLY A 145 -15.08 -6.35 -22.20
C GLY A 145 -14.21 -6.87 -21.05
N GLY A 146 -14.18 -6.15 -19.93
CA GLY A 146 -13.73 -6.66 -18.63
C GLY A 146 -14.93 -6.79 -17.68
N THR A 147 -15.03 -7.90 -16.96
CA THR A 147 -16.07 -8.10 -15.95
C THR A 147 -15.56 -7.63 -14.59
N ALA A 148 -16.29 -6.73 -13.94
CA ALA A 148 -16.15 -6.46 -12.51
C ALA A 148 -17.09 -7.38 -11.72
N GLY A 149 -16.59 -8.08 -10.71
CA GLY A 149 -17.37 -9.01 -9.90
C GLY A 149 -16.97 -8.97 -8.43
N ILE A 150 -17.96 -9.05 -7.54
CA ILE A 150 -17.72 -9.18 -6.09
C ILE A 150 -17.60 -10.68 -5.77
N SER A 151 -16.54 -11.06 -5.08
CA SER A 151 -16.34 -12.42 -4.56
C SER A 151 -16.20 -12.41 -3.05
N VAL A 152 -16.76 -13.41 -2.39
CA VAL A 152 -16.55 -13.65 -0.97
C VAL A 152 -15.59 -14.83 -0.85
N GLN A 153 -14.46 -14.64 -0.17
CA GLN A 153 -13.42 -15.66 -0.04
C GLN A 153 -13.20 -15.97 1.44
N ASN A 154 -12.75 -17.20 1.73
CA ASN A 154 -12.29 -17.59 3.06
C ASN A 154 -10.77 -17.77 3.03
N VAL A 155 -10.06 -17.03 3.88
CA VAL A 155 -8.59 -17.09 4.02
C VAL A 155 -8.25 -17.45 5.45
N GLY A 156 -7.65 -18.62 5.66
CA GLY A 156 -7.22 -19.09 6.98
C GLY A 156 -8.33 -19.25 8.03
N GLY A 157 -9.59 -19.37 7.63
CA GLY A 157 -10.76 -19.42 8.51
C GLY A 157 -11.55 -18.11 8.62
N HIS A 158 -11.07 -17.01 8.02
CA HIS A 158 -11.71 -15.69 8.04
C HIS A 158 -12.38 -15.37 6.70
N TRP A 159 -13.55 -14.73 6.75
CA TRP A 159 -14.30 -14.31 5.55
C TRP A 159 -13.94 -12.88 5.14
N GLY A 160 -13.71 -12.65 3.84
CA GLY A 160 -13.47 -11.33 3.26
C GLY A 160 -14.22 -11.13 1.95
N ILE A 161 -14.53 -9.87 1.62
CA ILE A 161 -15.20 -9.46 0.38
C ILE A 161 -14.18 -8.77 -0.53
N TYR A 162 -14.09 -9.21 -1.79
CA TYR A 162 -13.07 -8.79 -2.76
C TYR A 162 -13.73 -8.38 -4.07
N THR A 163 -13.37 -7.22 -4.61
CA THR A 163 -13.74 -6.78 -5.96
C THR A 163 -12.70 -7.26 -6.97
N ASN A 164 -13.09 -8.19 -7.84
CA ASN A 164 -12.23 -8.67 -8.94
C ASN A 164 -12.53 -7.89 -10.23
N VAL A 165 -11.50 -7.47 -10.94
CA VAL A 165 -11.60 -6.94 -12.30
C VAL A 165 -10.86 -7.90 -13.23
N GLY A 166 -11.56 -8.51 -14.19
CA GLY A 166 -10.97 -9.47 -15.14
C GLY A 166 -9.96 -8.79 -16.07
N GLY A 167 -8.68 -9.10 -15.89
CA GLY A 167 -7.57 -8.30 -16.45
C GLY A 167 -7.26 -8.49 -17.93
N GLY A 168 -6.84 -7.39 -18.55
CA GLY A 168 -5.74 -7.38 -19.51
C GLY A 168 -4.46 -6.94 -18.78
N GLN A 169 -3.33 -7.57 -19.09
CA GLN A 169 -1.98 -7.35 -18.54
C GLN A 169 -1.75 -6.00 -17.81
N GLY A 170 -1.58 -6.04 -16.48
CA GLY A 170 -0.98 -4.95 -15.70
C GLY A 170 -1.94 -4.00 -14.96
N ALA A 171 -2.65 -4.50 -13.94
CA ALA A 171 -3.29 -3.64 -12.92
C ALA A 171 -3.53 -4.43 -11.62
N ASP A 172 -2.78 -4.10 -10.56
CA ASP A 172 -3.12 -4.45 -9.19
C ASP A 172 -3.71 -3.22 -8.51
N VAL A 173 -5.03 -3.23 -8.25
CA VAL A 173 -5.71 -2.26 -7.38
C VAL A 173 -6.55 -3.05 -6.37
N GLY A 174 -5.95 -3.35 -5.22
CA GLY A 174 -6.60 -4.07 -4.13
C GLY A 174 -7.03 -3.13 -3.01
N LEU A 175 -8.32 -2.82 -2.92
CA LEU A 175 -8.90 -2.24 -1.70
C LEU A 175 -9.11 -3.38 -0.70
N SER A 176 -8.36 -3.41 0.41
CA SER A 176 -8.50 -4.44 1.44
C SER A 176 -9.24 -3.89 2.66
N ILE A 177 -10.39 -4.48 3.00
CA ILE A 177 -11.11 -4.21 4.25
C ILE A 177 -11.06 -5.49 5.10
N THR A 178 -10.05 -5.60 5.96
CA THR A 178 -9.90 -6.71 6.91
C THR A 178 -10.26 -6.26 8.32
N GLY A 179 -11.50 -6.53 8.74
CA GLY A 179 -11.91 -6.42 10.14
C GLY A 179 -11.35 -7.59 10.97
N ASN A 180 -10.53 -7.29 11.98
CA ASN A 180 -9.90 -8.32 12.81
C ASN A 180 -10.75 -8.63 14.06
N ALA A 181 -11.51 -9.73 14.03
CA ALA A 181 -12.27 -10.24 15.18
C ALA A 181 -11.50 -11.35 15.92
N GLY A 182 -10.47 -10.96 16.68
CA GLY A 182 -9.62 -11.88 17.45
C GLY A 182 -10.12 -12.11 18.88
N ASN A 183 -10.87 -13.18 19.11
CA ASN A 183 -11.23 -13.63 20.46
C ASN A 183 -9.99 -14.20 21.19
N VAL A 184 -9.44 -13.45 22.16
CA VAL A 184 -8.38 -13.94 23.04
C VAL A 184 -8.98 -14.72 24.21
N TYR A 185 -8.88 -16.05 24.17
CA TYR A 185 -9.05 -16.87 25.37
C TYR A 185 -7.82 -16.71 26.27
N SER A 186 -7.99 -16.17 27.47
CA SER A 186 -7.02 -16.25 28.56
C SER A 186 -7.69 -16.84 29.80
N PRO A 187 -7.13 -17.91 30.41
CA PRO A 187 -7.71 -18.52 31.60
C PRO A 187 -7.33 -17.71 32.86
N SER A 188 -8.18 -16.77 33.27
CA SER A 188 -8.06 -16.14 34.58
C SER A 188 -8.77 -16.98 35.66
N SER A 189 -8.08 -17.21 36.77
CA SER A 189 -8.59 -17.96 37.91
C SER A 189 -8.98 -17.02 39.05
N ASP A 190 -10.14 -16.35 38.93
CA ASP A 190 -10.77 -15.58 40.02
C ASP A 190 -12.31 -15.53 39.84
N PRO A 191 -13.14 -16.04 40.77
CA PRO A 191 -14.57 -16.23 40.55
C PRO A 191 -15.49 -15.21 41.29
N THR A 192 -15.30 -13.89 41.12
CA THR A 192 -16.28 -12.87 41.60
C THR A 192 -16.35 -11.54 40.80
N ASN A 193 -16.73 -11.58 39.52
CA ASN A 193 -17.36 -10.44 38.82
C ASN A 193 -18.09 -10.95 37.56
N ASP A 194 -19.40 -10.76 37.49
CA ASP A 194 -20.25 -11.26 36.38
C ASP A 194 -20.94 -10.09 35.67
N TRP A 195 -20.21 -9.49 34.72
CA TRP A 195 -20.72 -8.54 33.72
C TRP A 195 -20.04 -8.85 32.38
N THR A 196 -20.66 -9.72 31.58
CA THR A 196 -20.16 -10.10 30.26
C THR A 196 -21.11 -9.64 29.14
N GLY A 197 -20.79 -8.48 28.57
CA GLY A 197 -21.30 -8.01 27.29
C GLY A 197 -20.14 -7.42 26.49
N PRO A 198 -20.00 -7.72 25.19
CA PRO A 198 -18.85 -7.27 24.41
C PRO A 198 -18.90 -5.76 24.19
N THR A 199 -17.92 -5.04 24.74
CA THR A 199 -17.65 -3.65 24.35
C THR A 199 -16.89 -3.64 23.03
N GLU A 200 -17.51 -3.15 21.96
CA GLU A 200 -16.83 -2.95 20.68
C GLU A 200 -15.82 -1.80 20.78
N ASN A 201 -14.53 -2.14 20.86
CA ASN A 201 -13.43 -1.21 20.61
C ASN A 201 -12.81 -1.56 19.25
N ILE A 202 -13.17 -0.81 18.21
CA ILE A 202 -12.57 -0.94 16.89
C ILE A 202 -11.25 -0.16 16.88
N GLY A 203 -10.14 -0.86 17.06
CA GLY A 203 -8.79 -0.30 17.00
C GLY A 203 -7.81 -1.26 16.33
N GLY A 204 -7.33 -0.90 15.13
CA GLY A 204 -6.36 -1.68 14.37
C GLY A 204 -5.67 -0.87 13.26
N SER A 205 -4.33 -0.88 13.30
CA SER A 205 -3.38 -0.50 12.23
C SER A 205 -2.49 -1.74 11.99
N VAL A 206 -1.79 -2.03 10.89
CA VAL A 206 -1.19 -1.31 9.73
C VAL A 206 -1.49 -2.13 8.43
N GLY A 207 -1.08 -1.85 7.18
CA GLY A 207 -0.19 -0.88 6.49
C GLY A 207 0.24 -1.51 5.13
N PRO A 208 1.18 -0.95 4.31
CA PRO A 208 1.96 0.29 4.46
C PRO A 208 1.36 1.48 3.67
N PHE A 209 1.89 2.68 3.88
CA PHE A 209 1.39 3.97 3.37
C PHE A 209 -0.03 4.34 3.80
N SER A 210 -0.14 4.88 5.02
CA SER A 210 -1.17 5.88 5.37
C SER A 210 -0.73 6.62 6.63
N ALA A 211 -0.59 7.95 6.56
CA ALA A 211 -0.45 8.79 7.74
C ALA A 211 -1.87 9.13 8.27
N GLY A 212 -2.32 8.41 9.30
CA GLY A 212 -3.58 8.69 9.96
C GLY A 212 -3.39 9.55 11.22
N ALA A 213 -3.98 10.74 11.25
CA ALA A 213 -4.11 11.50 12.49
C ALA A 213 -5.23 10.89 13.36
N TYR A 214 -4.92 10.57 14.61
CA TYR A 214 -5.92 10.08 15.57
C TYR A 214 -6.62 11.25 16.27
N ALA A 215 -7.95 11.25 16.25
CA ALA A 215 -8.78 12.07 17.12
C ALA A 215 -9.55 11.17 18.10
N SER A 216 -9.31 11.33 19.40
CA SER A 216 -10.07 10.62 20.44
C SER A 216 -11.28 11.46 20.86
N PRO A 217 -12.50 10.90 20.90
CA PRO A 217 -13.59 11.51 21.67
C PRO A 217 -13.30 11.33 23.17
N ASN A 218 -13.23 12.42 23.91
CA ASN A 218 -13.16 12.37 25.37
C ASN A 218 -14.45 11.77 25.94
N LEU A 219 -14.35 10.61 26.59
CA LEU A 219 -15.35 10.17 27.55
C LEU A 219 -15.11 10.92 28.87
N HIS A 220 -16.14 11.61 29.35
CA HIS A 220 -16.13 12.17 30.71
C HIS A 220 -15.97 11.05 31.74
N ASP A 221 -14.97 11.16 32.62
CA ASP A 221 -15.10 10.57 33.95
C ASP A 221 -16.00 11.45 34.83
N GLY A 222 -16.59 10.83 35.86
CA GLY A 222 -17.57 11.46 36.74
C GLY A 222 -16.99 12.34 37.86
N SER A 223 -15.79 12.91 37.70
CA SER A 223 -15.18 13.80 38.69
C SER A 223 -15.10 15.26 38.20
N GLY A 224 -15.89 16.13 38.83
CA GLY A 224 -15.95 17.55 38.45
C GLY A 224 -14.98 18.43 39.23
N ASP A 225 -13.89 18.87 38.59
CA ASP A 225 -13.23 20.16 38.84
C ASP A 225 -12.38 20.56 37.59
N PRO A 226 -12.28 21.85 37.17
CA PRO A 226 -11.65 22.20 35.90
C PRO A 226 -10.30 22.94 36.06
N SER A 227 -9.20 22.41 35.49
CA SER A 227 -8.06 23.24 35.02
C SER A 227 -6.99 22.47 34.23
N TYR A 228 -6.38 23.17 33.27
CA TYR A 228 -5.22 22.82 32.43
C TYR A 228 -5.43 21.89 31.21
N ASP A 229 -5.86 22.49 30.10
CA ASP A 229 -5.59 21.98 28.75
C ASP A 229 -4.17 22.35 28.30
N GLY A 230 -3.38 21.35 27.92
CA GLY A 230 -2.04 21.54 27.35
C GLY A 230 -1.65 20.35 26.47
N PHE A 231 -1.40 20.60 25.19
CA PHE A 231 -1.08 19.56 24.21
C PHE A 231 0.35 19.03 24.42
N SER A 232 0.52 17.72 24.62
CA SER A 232 1.85 17.09 24.73
C SER A 232 1.90 15.74 24.02
N ALA A 233 2.61 15.66 22.89
CA ALA A 233 2.91 14.41 22.21
C ALA A 233 4.20 13.80 22.80
N GLY A 234 4.12 12.55 23.25
CA GLY A 234 5.27 11.80 23.77
C GLY A 234 5.34 10.40 23.17
N TYR A 235 6.45 10.06 22.54
CA TYR A 235 6.70 8.71 22.02
C TYR A 235 7.14 7.77 23.16
N GLY A 236 6.38 6.69 23.36
CA GLY A 236 6.72 5.62 24.31
C GLY A 236 6.81 4.27 23.60
N VAL A 237 8.01 3.70 23.50
CA VAL A 237 8.22 2.34 22.98
C VAL A 237 8.00 1.30 24.07
N GLY A 238 7.15 0.31 23.80
CA GLY A 238 6.89 -0.83 24.69
C GLY A 238 6.76 -2.12 23.88
N ALA A 239 7.83 -2.94 23.88
CA ALA A 239 7.81 -4.27 23.27
C ALA A 239 7.12 -5.29 24.19
N PRO A 240 6.59 -6.38 23.63
CA PRO A 240 7.23 -7.66 23.96
C PRO A 240 7.41 -8.61 22.78
N LEU A 241 8.66 -9.10 22.67
CA LEU A 241 9.05 -10.46 22.25
C LEU A 241 8.51 -11.02 20.91
N GLY A 242 9.40 -11.17 19.92
CA GLY A 242 9.49 -12.49 19.27
C GLY A 242 9.77 -12.64 17.78
N ALA A 243 9.87 -11.59 16.95
CA ALA A 243 10.42 -11.71 15.58
C ALA A 243 10.65 -10.34 14.92
N SER A 244 11.84 -9.76 15.07
CA SER A 244 12.21 -8.55 14.30
C SER A 244 12.67 -8.92 12.89
N VAL A 245 11.73 -9.11 11.97
CA VAL A 245 12.04 -9.05 10.53
C VAL A 245 12.24 -7.58 10.17
N SER A 246 13.50 -7.15 10.20
CA SER A 246 13.89 -5.78 9.86
C SER A 246 13.95 -5.62 8.34
N THR A 247 12.79 -5.50 7.68
CA THR A 247 12.73 -4.94 6.32
C THR A 247 12.98 -3.44 6.40
N THR A 248 14.26 -3.05 6.46
CA THR A 248 14.70 -1.68 6.17
C THR A 248 14.47 -1.40 4.70
N ASN A 249 13.25 -1.02 4.35
CA ASN A 249 12.97 -0.22 3.16
C ASN A 249 12.34 1.10 3.61
N THR A 250 13.12 1.85 4.39
CA THR A 250 12.79 3.21 4.82
C THR A 250 13.07 4.11 3.63
N THR A 251 12.03 4.71 3.06
CA THR A 251 12.16 5.73 2.00
C THR A 251 13.07 6.86 2.49
N CYS A 252 14.29 6.93 1.94
CA CYS A 252 15.26 7.89 2.45
C CYS A 252 15.14 9.25 1.78
N LEU A 253 14.65 10.22 2.56
CA LEU A 253 14.33 11.58 2.11
C LEU A 253 15.49 12.58 2.31
N ALA A 254 16.48 12.26 3.18
CA ALA A 254 17.73 12.99 3.35
C ALA A 254 18.75 12.17 4.15
N GLY A 255 20.05 12.43 3.98
CA GLY A 255 21.11 11.85 4.81
C GLY A 255 21.57 10.45 4.39
N CYS A 256 21.01 9.86 3.33
CA CYS A 256 21.47 8.58 2.81
C CYS A 256 22.41 8.71 1.63
N GLY A 257 23.34 7.77 1.54
CA GLY A 257 24.22 7.59 0.41
C GLY A 257 24.52 6.11 0.17
N SER A 258 25.36 5.83 -0.82
CA SER A 258 25.72 4.46 -1.18
C SER A 258 27.07 4.34 -1.90
N SER A 259 27.57 3.12 -2.01
CA SER A 259 28.72 2.73 -2.84
C SER A 259 28.46 1.40 -3.54
N HIS A 260 28.50 1.39 -4.87
CA HIS A 260 28.05 0.27 -5.71
C HIS A 260 28.97 -0.02 -6.90
N GLY A 261 29.06 -1.29 -7.30
CA GLY A 261 29.72 -1.68 -8.56
C GLY A 261 31.22 -1.41 -8.55
N ASP A 262 31.73 -0.69 -9.56
CA ASP A 262 33.11 -0.22 -9.62
C ASP A 262 33.27 1.17 -9.00
N PRO A 263 33.51 1.21 -7.70
CA PRO A 263 32.63 1.89 -6.76
C PRO A 263 32.19 3.31 -7.20
N HIS A 264 30.99 3.37 -7.78
CA HIS A 264 30.16 4.56 -7.89
C HIS A 264 29.68 4.98 -6.49
N TYR A 265 29.61 6.28 -6.19
CA TYR A 265 29.06 6.78 -4.92
C TYR A 265 27.93 7.79 -5.12
N ALA A 266 26.97 7.76 -4.20
CA ALA A 266 26.09 8.89 -3.91
C ALA A 266 26.35 9.33 -2.47
N ASN A 267 26.63 10.61 -2.22
CA ASN A 267 26.81 11.13 -0.87
C ASN A 267 25.45 11.33 -0.14
N ALA A 268 25.51 11.69 1.14
CA ALA A 268 24.35 11.91 2.01
C ALA A 268 23.41 13.08 1.59
N ASP A 269 23.85 13.95 0.67
CA ASP A 269 23.10 15.09 0.14
C ASP A 269 22.68 14.90 -1.34
N GLY A 270 22.97 13.74 -1.95
CA GLY A 270 22.57 13.39 -3.33
C GLY A 270 23.57 13.77 -4.43
N VAL A 271 24.81 14.15 -4.10
CA VAL A 271 25.91 14.37 -5.04
C VAL A 271 26.50 13.03 -5.48
N ALA A 272 26.48 12.77 -6.78
CA ALA A 272 27.19 11.65 -7.39
C ALA A 272 28.70 11.91 -7.42
N ILE A 273 29.49 10.93 -6.99
CA ILE A 273 30.95 10.96 -6.92
C ILE A 273 31.45 9.61 -7.41
N ASP A 274 32.42 9.58 -8.33
CA ASP A 274 33.03 8.34 -8.85
C ASP A 274 34.55 8.41 -8.71
N TYR A 275 35.17 7.35 -8.20
CA TYR A 275 36.63 7.29 -8.05
C TYR A 275 37.20 5.88 -8.25
N GLN A 276 37.96 5.70 -9.33
CA GLN A 276 38.61 4.43 -9.71
C GLN A 276 40.01 4.26 -9.10
N GLY A 277 40.12 4.21 -7.77
CA GLY A 277 41.39 4.07 -7.07
C GLY A 277 41.68 2.66 -6.54
N ALA A 278 42.93 2.21 -6.60
CA ALA A 278 43.39 1.00 -5.90
C ALA A 278 44.09 1.36 -4.58
N GLY A 279 43.56 0.91 -3.44
CA GLY A 279 44.08 1.21 -2.11
C GLY A 279 43.06 1.08 -0.98
N GLU A 280 43.41 1.64 0.17
CA GLU A 280 42.52 1.77 1.33
C GLU A 280 42.25 3.24 1.63
N TYR A 281 41.00 3.56 1.94
CA TYR A 281 40.52 4.93 2.07
C TYR A 281 39.57 5.08 3.24
N LEU A 282 39.54 6.28 3.81
CA LEU A 282 38.56 6.73 4.77
C LEU A 282 37.30 7.17 3.99
N ALA A 283 36.32 6.27 3.93
CA ALA A 283 35.08 6.44 3.18
C ALA A 283 34.17 7.50 3.79
N LEU A 284 34.01 7.44 5.11
CA LEU A 284 33.32 8.43 5.95
C LEU A 284 34.10 8.58 7.26
N THR A 285 34.11 9.78 7.82
CA THR A 285 34.65 10.07 9.14
C THR A 285 33.88 11.23 9.77
N SER A 286 33.70 11.16 11.08
CA SER A 286 33.14 12.23 11.91
C SER A 286 34.24 13.05 12.55
N THR A 287 33.99 14.34 12.81
CA THR A 287 34.93 15.21 13.55
C THR A 287 35.35 14.67 14.92
N SER A 288 34.54 13.78 15.51
CA SER A 288 34.75 13.13 16.81
C SER A 288 35.46 11.77 16.73
N HIS A 289 35.62 11.19 15.53
CA HIS A 289 36.11 9.82 15.34
C HIS A 289 35.35 8.77 16.18
N ASP A 290 34.04 8.98 16.37
CA ASP A 290 33.10 7.99 16.92
C ASP A 290 32.33 7.25 15.80
N LEU A 291 32.39 7.79 14.59
CA LEU A 291 32.08 7.15 13.33
C LEU A 291 33.27 7.32 12.39
N ASP A 292 33.91 6.22 12.03
CA ASP A 292 34.82 6.13 10.88
C ASP A 292 34.45 4.88 10.07
N VAL A 293 34.41 5.00 8.75
CA VAL A 293 34.20 3.90 7.81
C VAL A 293 35.35 3.90 6.83
N GLN A 294 35.95 2.74 6.60
CA GLN A 294 37.07 2.52 5.70
C GLN A 294 36.73 1.47 4.65
N VAL A 295 37.20 1.66 3.43
CA VAL A 295 37.00 0.71 2.32
C VAL A 295 38.32 0.32 1.67
N ARG A 296 38.42 -0.96 1.28
CA ARG A 296 39.54 -1.54 0.52
C ARG A 296 39.10 -1.74 -0.93
N GLN A 297 39.63 -0.91 -1.82
CA GLN A 297 39.38 -0.98 -3.25
C GLN A 297 40.54 -1.67 -3.96
N GLN A 298 40.25 -2.74 -4.69
CA GLN A 298 41.24 -3.51 -5.44
C GLN A 298 40.88 -3.52 -6.93
N PRO A 299 41.87 -3.57 -7.84
CA PRO A 299 41.61 -3.80 -9.25
C PRO A 299 40.76 -5.06 -9.46
N HIS A 300 39.67 -4.96 -10.21
CA HIS A 300 38.93 -6.14 -10.65
C HIS A 300 39.84 -7.04 -11.51
N ALA A 301 39.67 -8.36 -11.43
CA ALA A 301 40.58 -9.33 -12.02
C ALA A 301 40.78 -9.11 -13.53
N GLY A 302 42.01 -8.77 -13.93
CA GLY A 302 42.36 -8.51 -15.34
C GLY A 302 42.07 -7.08 -15.83
N SER A 303 41.47 -6.20 -15.02
CA SER A 303 41.24 -4.80 -15.36
C SER A 303 42.40 -3.88 -14.94
N LEU A 304 42.61 -2.82 -15.73
CA LEU A 304 43.52 -1.70 -15.42
C LEU A 304 42.76 -0.38 -15.15
N GLN A 305 41.42 -0.41 -15.20
CA GLN A 305 40.56 0.78 -15.21
C GLN A 305 39.43 0.75 -14.18
N VAL A 306 39.11 -0.43 -13.64
CA VAL A 306 37.95 -0.72 -12.79
C VAL A 306 38.45 -1.28 -11.46
N ALA A 307 38.24 -0.53 -10.37
CA ALA A 307 38.44 -1.03 -9.01
C ALA A 307 37.10 -1.50 -8.41
N VAL A 308 37.14 -2.36 -7.38
CA VAL A 308 35.94 -2.80 -6.65
C VAL A 308 36.20 -2.82 -5.15
N ASN A 309 35.18 -2.51 -4.35
CA ASN A 309 35.25 -2.69 -2.90
C ASN A 309 35.36 -4.18 -2.56
N THR A 310 36.30 -4.55 -1.68
CA THR A 310 36.59 -5.95 -1.29
C THR A 310 36.59 -6.17 0.22
N ALA A 311 36.75 -5.09 0.99
CA ALA A 311 36.57 -5.07 2.44
C ALA A 311 36.00 -3.72 2.88
N LEU A 312 35.22 -3.74 3.96
CA LEU A 312 34.81 -2.56 4.71
C LEU A 312 35.20 -2.75 6.18
N ALA A 313 35.71 -1.71 6.83
CA ALA A 313 35.92 -1.69 8.27
C ALA A 313 35.32 -0.43 8.89
N ALA A 314 34.75 -0.55 10.08
CA ALA A 314 34.03 0.53 10.76
C ALA A 314 34.45 0.66 12.22
N ASN A 315 34.48 1.90 12.70
CA ASN A 315 34.57 2.31 14.10
C ASN A 315 33.19 2.80 14.54
N ILE A 316 32.63 2.14 15.56
CA ILE A 316 31.25 2.29 16.02
C ILE A 316 31.31 2.68 17.51
N ALA A 317 31.46 3.98 17.77
CA ALA A 317 31.65 4.55 19.10
C ALA A 317 32.78 3.91 19.93
N GLY A 318 33.81 3.35 19.27
CA GLY A 318 34.93 2.64 19.89
C GLY A 318 34.95 1.13 19.64
N ASP A 319 33.87 0.51 19.17
CA ASP A 319 33.88 -0.87 18.69
C ASP A 319 34.28 -0.97 17.22
N ARG A 320 35.16 -1.92 16.90
CA ARG A 320 35.71 -2.12 15.55
C ARG A 320 35.09 -3.33 14.87
N VAL A 321 34.62 -3.16 13.65
CA VAL A 321 33.99 -4.22 12.84
C VAL A 321 34.65 -4.28 11.47
N GLY A 322 35.03 -5.48 11.02
CA GLY A 322 35.59 -5.72 9.69
C GLY A 322 34.73 -6.71 8.91
N VAL A 323 34.28 -6.33 7.71
CA VAL A 323 33.49 -7.15 6.78
C VAL A 323 34.29 -7.39 5.50
N TYR A 324 34.38 -8.65 5.07
CA TYR A 324 35.23 -9.08 3.96
C TYR A 324 34.44 -9.84 2.90
N ALA A 325 34.66 -9.49 1.63
CA ALA A 325 34.12 -10.25 0.50
C ALA A 325 34.70 -11.68 0.48
N PRO A 326 33.95 -12.69 0.00
CA PRO A 326 34.47 -14.05 -0.16
C PRO A 326 35.61 -14.10 -1.19
N ASP A 327 36.86 -14.30 -0.73
CA ASP A 327 38.03 -14.46 -1.61
C ASP A 327 38.35 -15.97 -1.80
N PRO A 328 38.25 -16.52 -3.02
CA PRO A 328 38.54 -17.94 -3.30
C PRO A 328 40.02 -18.31 -3.11
N ASN A 329 40.93 -17.34 -2.94
CA ASN A 329 42.34 -17.56 -2.59
C ASN A 329 42.56 -17.55 -1.07
N LEU A 330 41.59 -17.07 -0.29
CA LEU A 330 41.63 -16.97 1.17
C LEU A 330 40.45 -17.74 1.80
N LEU A 331 40.20 -18.97 1.35
CA LEU A 331 39.09 -19.85 1.76
C LEU A 331 38.93 -20.10 3.28
N ALA A 332 39.91 -19.68 4.09
CA ALA A 332 39.89 -19.76 5.55
C ALA A 332 39.70 -18.40 6.27
N ARG A 333 39.56 -17.27 5.54
CA ARG A 333 39.30 -15.95 6.15
C ARG A 333 37.82 -15.83 6.55
N PRO A 334 37.50 -15.54 7.82
CA PRO A 334 36.14 -15.22 8.23
C PRO A 334 35.64 -13.93 7.55
N SER A 335 34.38 -13.91 7.14
CA SER A 335 33.76 -12.76 6.47
C SER A 335 33.39 -11.61 7.41
N LEU A 336 33.46 -11.82 8.73
CA LEU A 336 33.17 -10.85 9.76
C LEU A 336 34.16 -10.96 10.93
N PHE A 337 34.69 -9.83 11.37
CA PHE A 337 35.50 -9.68 12.57
C PHE A 337 34.89 -8.60 13.49
N LEU A 338 34.92 -8.85 14.80
CA LEU A 338 34.49 -7.93 15.86
C LEU A 338 35.65 -7.72 16.83
N ASN A 339 36.10 -6.47 17.02
CA ASN A 339 37.20 -6.10 17.91
C ASN A 339 38.47 -6.96 17.70
N GLY A 340 38.78 -7.30 16.44
CA GLY A 340 39.92 -8.14 16.07
C GLY A 340 39.74 -9.64 16.27
N GLN A 341 38.56 -10.10 16.67
CA GLN A 341 38.23 -11.52 16.79
C GLN A 341 37.25 -11.94 15.69
N PRO A 342 37.46 -13.10 15.05
CA PRO A 342 36.56 -13.57 14.01
C PRO A 342 35.20 -13.95 14.59
N ASN A 343 34.12 -13.55 13.92
CA ASN A 343 32.75 -13.85 14.34
C ASN A 343 32.04 -14.73 13.30
N PHE A 344 31.42 -15.81 13.79
CA PHE A 344 30.67 -16.78 12.99
C PHE A 344 29.18 -16.83 13.37
N LYS A 345 28.71 -15.92 14.24
CA LYS A 345 27.31 -15.85 14.68
C LYS A 345 26.48 -14.99 13.72
N THR A 346 25.28 -15.47 13.40
CA THR A 346 24.22 -14.72 12.70
C THR A 346 23.19 -14.15 13.68
N GLY A 347 22.33 -13.26 13.20
CA GLY A 347 21.32 -12.54 13.97
C GLY A 347 21.83 -11.25 14.61
N THR A 348 21.07 -10.71 15.55
CA THR A 348 21.35 -9.44 16.24
C THR A 348 22.46 -9.57 17.27
N ILE A 349 23.42 -8.63 17.25
CA ILE A 349 24.57 -8.55 18.16
C ILE A 349 24.68 -7.12 18.70
N SER A 350 24.48 -6.92 20.00
CA SER A 350 24.78 -5.65 20.67
C SER A 350 26.30 -5.48 20.86
N LEU A 351 26.81 -4.29 20.59
CA LEU A 351 28.21 -3.92 20.78
C LEU A 351 28.44 -3.22 22.14
N PRO A 352 29.60 -3.41 22.78
CA PRO A 352 29.96 -2.81 24.07
C PRO A 352 29.65 -1.31 24.24
N HIS A 353 29.84 -0.50 23.20
CA HIS A 353 29.64 0.96 23.24
C HIS A 353 28.26 1.41 22.72
N GLY A 354 27.27 0.51 22.73
CA GLY A 354 25.86 0.81 22.43
C GLY A 354 25.47 0.71 20.95
N GLY A 355 26.43 0.41 20.06
CA GLY A 355 26.13 0.04 18.68
C GLY A 355 25.44 -1.32 18.57
N ARG A 356 24.93 -1.65 17.37
CA ARG A 356 24.27 -2.91 17.06
C ARG A 356 24.72 -3.39 15.68
N LEU A 357 24.82 -4.71 15.53
CA LEU A 357 24.90 -5.39 14.25
C LEU A 357 23.69 -6.31 14.05
N ASP A 358 23.24 -6.46 12.81
CA ASP A 358 22.36 -7.54 12.39
C ASP A 358 23.05 -8.30 11.25
N VAL A 359 23.34 -9.58 11.48
CA VAL A 359 24.23 -10.39 10.64
C VAL A 359 23.45 -11.53 9.98
N ASP A 360 23.13 -11.38 8.71
CA ASP A 360 22.48 -12.42 7.91
C ASP A 360 23.49 -13.14 7.00
N ALA A 361 23.02 -14.04 6.12
CA ALA A 361 23.89 -14.73 5.18
C ALA A 361 24.57 -13.76 4.20
N SER A 362 23.79 -12.90 3.54
CA SER A 362 24.21 -11.97 2.48
C SER A 362 24.48 -10.54 2.95
N THR A 363 24.01 -10.11 4.12
CA THR A 363 24.15 -8.73 4.62
C THR A 363 24.79 -8.65 6.01
N VAL A 364 25.33 -7.48 6.34
CA VAL A 364 25.67 -7.04 7.70
C VAL A 364 25.16 -5.62 7.85
N THR A 365 24.10 -5.42 8.62
CA THR A 365 23.64 -4.09 8.99
C THR A 365 24.38 -3.64 10.24
N ILE A 366 24.91 -2.42 10.21
CA ILE A 366 25.66 -1.76 11.27
C ILE A 366 24.87 -0.55 11.71
N THR A 367 24.61 -0.40 13.01
CA THR A 367 23.87 0.73 13.58
C THR A 367 24.64 1.34 14.75
N TRP A 368 24.87 2.65 14.69
CA TRP A 368 25.50 3.44 15.74
C TRP A 368 24.47 3.83 16.83
N PRO A 369 24.93 4.24 18.04
CA PRO A 369 24.04 4.59 19.16
C PRO A 369 23.03 5.72 18.87
N ASP A 370 23.26 6.56 17.86
CA ASP A 370 22.40 7.69 17.48
C ASP A 370 21.43 7.40 16.33
N GLY A 371 21.36 6.14 15.87
CA GLY A 371 20.51 5.72 14.76
C GLY A 371 21.13 5.85 13.37
N THR A 372 22.36 6.39 13.25
CA THR A 372 23.14 6.28 12.01
C THR A 372 23.32 4.79 11.66
N SER A 373 23.11 4.41 10.41
CA SER A 373 23.14 3.01 9.98
C SER A 373 23.83 2.81 8.62
N LEU A 374 24.34 1.59 8.40
CA LEU A 374 25.05 1.19 7.19
C LEU A 374 24.81 -0.30 6.92
N VAL A 375 24.34 -0.64 5.73
CA VAL A 375 24.10 -2.02 5.26
C VAL A 375 25.25 -2.43 4.34
N VAL A 376 25.98 -3.48 4.72
CA VAL A 376 27.05 -4.07 3.89
C VAL A 376 26.53 -5.31 3.19
N HIS A 377 26.54 -5.33 1.86
CA HIS A 377 26.12 -6.46 1.05
C HIS A 377 27.34 -7.31 0.67
N LYS A 378 27.37 -8.56 1.13
CA LYS A 378 28.42 -9.57 0.90
C LYS A 378 28.20 -10.33 -0.40
N VAL A 379 28.04 -9.60 -1.50
CA VAL A 379 28.09 -10.18 -2.86
C VAL A 379 29.58 -10.38 -3.26
N PRO A 380 29.94 -10.84 -4.48
CA PRO A 380 31.36 -11.03 -4.85
C PRO A 380 32.24 -9.76 -4.76
N VAL A 381 31.59 -8.59 -4.71
CA VAL A 381 32.15 -7.28 -4.35
C VAL A 381 31.36 -6.73 -3.16
N ILE A 382 31.89 -5.74 -2.42
CA ILE A 382 31.14 -5.10 -1.33
C ILE A 382 30.34 -3.90 -1.86
N ASN A 383 29.03 -4.05 -1.84
CA ASN A 383 28.09 -2.94 -2.02
C ASN A 383 27.69 -2.40 -0.64
N VAL A 384 27.42 -1.09 -0.54
CA VAL A 384 27.10 -0.42 0.73
C VAL A 384 25.99 0.59 0.54
N GLU A 385 24.98 0.52 1.40
CA GLU A 385 23.94 1.56 1.57
C GLU A 385 24.08 2.14 2.98
N TYR A 386 23.88 3.44 3.18
CA TYR A 386 23.98 4.04 4.51
C TYR A 386 23.01 5.20 4.73
N SER A 387 22.65 5.46 5.99
CA SER A 387 21.81 6.57 6.46
C SER A 387 22.47 7.26 7.64
N ILE A 388 22.80 8.54 7.50
CA ILE A 388 23.47 9.36 8.51
C ILE A 388 22.41 10.10 9.34
N ALA A 389 22.48 9.96 10.67
CA ALA A 389 21.59 10.71 11.58
C ALA A 389 21.72 12.23 11.34
N SER A 390 20.59 12.94 11.31
CA SER A 390 20.55 14.38 11.04
C SER A 390 21.37 15.22 12.03
N SER A 391 21.59 14.71 13.24
CA SER A 391 22.49 15.25 14.26
C SER A 391 23.97 15.34 13.83
N ARG A 392 24.39 14.55 12.84
CA ARG A 392 25.76 14.55 12.28
C ARG A 392 25.93 15.46 11.06
N LYS A 393 24.90 16.21 10.67
CA LYS A 393 24.99 17.17 9.56
C LYS A 393 26.05 18.24 9.85
N GLY A 394 26.95 18.45 8.89
CA GLY A 394 28.12 19.32 9.01
C GLY A 394 29.32 18.71 9.73
N THR A 395 29.24 17.46 10.22
CA THR A 395 30.36 16.79 10.93
C THR A 395 30.95 15.59 10.18
N ILE A 396 30.33 15.15 9.08
CA ILE A 396 30.79 14.02 8.25
C ILE A 396 31.51 14.51 6.99
N ALA A 397 32.66 13.89 6.69
CA ALA A 397 33.39 14.00 5.42
C ALA A 397 34.07 12.66 5.07
N GLY A 398 34.52 12.48 3.83
CA GLY A 398 35.28 11.29 3.42
C GLY A 398 35.39 11.14 1.90
N LEU A 399 35.89 9.98 1.45
CA LEU A 399 35.91 9.64 0.01
C LEU A 399 34.51 9.68 -0.62
N TRP A 400 33.47 9.31 0.14
CA TRP A 400 32.07 9.35 -0.29
C TRP A 400 31.44 10.76 -0.19
N GLY A 401 32.24 11.80 0.05
CA GLY A 401 31.80 13.18 0.20
C GLY A 401 31.45 13.56 1.64
N ALA A 402 31.16 14.85 1.83
CA ALA A 402 30.64 15.37 3.09
C ALA A 402 29.11 15.36 3.15
N TYR A 403 28.57 15.51 4.36
CA TYR A 403 27.13 15.72 4.60
C TYR A 403 26.95 17.12 5.16
N THR A 404 26.70 18.11 4.30
CA THR A 404 26.67 19.54 4.67
C THR A 404 25.29 20.16 4.51
N GLY A 405 24.44 19.62 3.64
CA GLY A 405 23.20 20.27 3.17
C GLY A 405 23.42 21.32 2.08
N ASP A 406 24.65 21.48 1.59
CA ASP A 406 25.01 22.40 0.52
C ASP A 406 25.90 21.65 -0.47
N VAL A 407 25.28 21.14 -1.52
CA VAL A 407 25.91 20.29 -2.55
C VAL A 407 27.19 20.90 -3.17
N ALA A 408 27.36 22.23 -3.10
CA ALA A 408 28.58 22.89 -3.57
C ALA A 408 29.79 22.70 -2.65
N LYS A 409 29.62 22.15 -1.43
CA LYS A 409 30.66 21.94 -0.42
C LYS A 409 31.00 20.47 -0.17
N ASP A 410 30.31 19.55 -0.81
CA ASP A 410 30.37 18.13 -0.46
C ASP A 410 31.59 17.39 -1.00
N VAL A 411 32.15 17.82 -2.12
CA VAL A 411 33.40 17.28 -2.65
C VAL A 411 34.57 18.01 -2.00
N VAL A 412 34.94 17.58 -0.79
CA VAL A 412 36.01 18.18 0.01
C VAL A 412 37.20 17.23 0.18
N THR A 413 38.43 17.72 0.01
CA THR A 413 39.62 16.91 0.30
C THR A 413 39.80 16.71 1.80
N ARG A 414 40.61 15.72 2.21
CA ARG A 414 40.92 15.47 3.63
C ARG A 414 41.54 16.67 4.38
N GLN A 415 42.01 17.70 3.67
CA GLN A 415 42.55 18.94 4.25
C GLN A 415 41.53 20.10 4.31
N GLY A 416 40.26 19.87 3.94
CA GLY A 416 39.22 20.89 3.94
C GLY A 416 39.14 21.75 2.67
N GLU A 417 39.89 21.41 1.61
CA GLU A 417 39.80 22.10 0.32
C GLU A 417 38.52 21.66 -0.40
N VAL A 418 37.54 22.56 -0.50
CA VAL A 418 36.31 22.36 -1.28
C VAL A 418 36.64 22.39 -2.77
N MET A 419 36.19 21.37 -3.49
CA MET A 419 36.30 21.23 -4.93
C MET A 419 34.91 21.37 -5.58
N THR A 420 34.84 21.90 -6.79
CA THR A 420 33.58 21.93 -7.55
C THR A 420 33.13 20.49 -7.84
N PRO A 421 31.87 20.11 -7.50
CA PRO A 421 31.35 18.80 -7.87
C PRO A 421 31.43 18.54 -9.38
N PRO A 422 31.91 17.37 -9.82
CA PRO A 422 31.96 17.00 -11.23
C PRO A 422 30.55 16.79 -11.80
N LYS A 423 30.34 17.21 -13.05
CA LYS A 423 29.04 17.05 -13.73
C LYS A 423 28.76 15.61 -14.18
N ASP A 424 29.81 14.82 -14.26
CA ASP A 424 29.87 13.44 -14.70
C ASP A 424 30.26 12.48 -13.55
N GLY A 425 30.16 12.92 -12.29
CA GLY A 425 30.51 12.14 -11.09
C GLY A 425 32.02 11.98 -10.85
N GLN A 426 32.82 11.90 -11.92
CA GLN A 426 34.25 11.55 -11.87
C GLN A 426 35.11 12.61 -11.15
N VAL A 427 35.60 12.26 -9.96
CA VAL A 427 36.51 13.11 -9.17
C VAL A 427 37.98 12.84 -9.50
N SER A 428 38.81 13.89 -9.38
CA SER A 428 40.23 13.82 -9.72
C SER A 428 41.01 12.83 -8.83
N MET A 429 42.10 12.26 -9.36
CA MET A 429 43.00 11.41 -8.56
C MET A 429 43.52 12.09 -7.29
N ARG A 430 43.69 13.43 -7.30
CA ARG A 430 44.09 14.23 -6.13
C ARG A 430 43.06 14.18 -4.99
N PHE A 431 41.76 14.12 -5.30
CA PHE A 431 40.70 14.04 -4.31
C PHE A 431 40.79 12.70 -3.55
N GLY A 432 40.71 11.57 -4.27
CA GLY A 432 40.74 10.26 -3.64
C GLY A 432 42.09 9.92 -3.00
N ASP A 433 43.21 10.38 -3.57
CA ASP A 433 44.53 10.24 -2.94
C ASP A 433 44.65 11.01 -1.61
N SER A 434 43.83 12.04 -1.38
CA SER A 434 43.79 12.76 -0.10
C SER A 434 43.12 11.94 1.01
N TRP A 435 42.18 11.05 0.65
CA TRP A 435 41.41 10.21 1.57
C TRP A 435 42.03 8.84 1.85
N ARG A 436 43.22 8.55 1.29
CA ARG A 436 43.98 7.34 1.62
C ARG A 436 44.35 7.29 3.10
N ILE A 437 44.32 6.08 3.66
CA ILE A 437 44.76 5.82 5.04
C ILE A 437 46.20 5.31 5.08
N THR A 438 46.80 5.40 6.26
CA THR A 438 48.10 4.83 6.63
C THR A 438 47.91 3.58 7.49
N GLN A 439 48.94 2.74 7.64
CA GLN A 439 48.82 1.50 8.42
C GLN A 439 48.45 1.72 9.89
N SER A 440 48.81 2.87 10.48
CA SER A 440 48.43 3.27 11.83
C SER A 440 46.98 3.73 11.97
N GLU A 441 46.31 4.01 10.85
CA GLU A 441 44.88 4.39 10.79
C GLU A 441 43.99 3.19 10.43
N SER A 442 44.56 2.10 9.91
CA SER A 442 43.79 0.97 9.38
C SER A 442 43.00 0.25 10.47
N LEU A 443 41.68 0.16 10.24
CA LEU A 443 40.74 -0.60 11.06
C LEU A 443 40.66 -2.08 10.62
N PHE A 444 41.30 -2.46 9.52
CA PHE A 444 41.20 -3.81 8.98
C PHE A 444 41.96 -4.85 9.83
N ASP A 445 41.35 -6.03 9.97
CA ASP A 445 41.93 -7.22 10.57
C ASP A 445 42.74 -8.02 9.54
N ASP A 446 43.96 -7.55 9.31
CA ASP A 446 44.83 -8.05 8.27
C ASP A 446 45.70 -9.24 8.66
N LEU A 447 45.76 -10.20 7.73
CA LEU A 447 46.65 -11.33 7.80
C LEU A 447 48.10 -10.90 7.49
N PRO A 448 49.12 -11.63 7.94
CA PRO A 448 50.52 -11.31 7.64
C PRO A 448 50.76 -11.11 6.14
N GLY A 449 51.26 -9.92 5.77
CA GLY A 449 51.51 -9.53 4.37
C GLY A 449 50.28 -8.99 3.61
N GLN A 450 49.19 -8.64 4.30
CA GLN A 450 48.02 -7.92 3.77
C GLN A 450 47.91 -6.48 4.32
N ASP A 451 49.02 -5.74 4.37
CA ASP A 451 49.04 -4.36 4.87
C ASP A 451 48.50 -3.33 3.84
N VAL A 452 48.31 -2.08 4.27
CA VAL A 452 47.94 -0.93 3.43
C VAL A 452 48.85 -0.79 2.19
N ALA A 453 50.13 -1.15 2.33
CA ALA A 453 51.12 -1.03 1.25
C ALA A 453 50.87 -2.06 0.13
N ARG A 454 50.39 -3.27 0.45
CA ARG A 454 49.95 -4.27 -0.54
C ARG A 454 48.86 -3.72 -1.46
N TYR A 455 47.87 -3.03 -0.90
CA TYR A 455 46.67 -2.61 -1.64
C TYR A 455 46.85 -1.27 -2.35
N THR A 456 47.78 -0.43 -1.91
CA THR A 456 48.02 0.90 -2.47
C THR A 456 48.72 0.83 -3.84
N ASN A 457 47.96 1.09 -4.92
CA ASN A 457 48.52 1.27 -6.27
C ASN A 457 48.09 2.62 -6.86
N ARG A 458 48.99 3.61 -6.80
CA ARG A 458 48.77 4.97 -7.34
C ARG A 458 48.92 5.10 -8.86
N ALA A 459 49.37 4.05 -9.56
CA ALA A 459 49.42 4.04 -11.03
C ALA A 459 48.08 3.59 -11.66
N PHE A 460 47.22 2.95 -10.87
CA PHE A 460 45.87 2.55 -11.25
C PHE A 460 44.95 3.77 -11.45
N GLY A 461 43.90 3.64 -12.28
CA GLY A 461 42.86 4.67 -12.41
C GLY A 461 43.25 5.92 -13.21
N THR A 462 44.49 6.00 -13.71
CA THR A 462 45.02 7.18 -14.43
C THR A 462 44.39 7.43 -15.81
N SER A 463 43.55 6.51 -16.30
CA SER A 463 42.71 6.67 -17.50
C SER A 463 41.40 5.89 -17.30
N PRO A 464 40.38 6.46 -16.62
CA PRO A 464 39.13 5.77 -16.34
C PRO A 464 38.37 5.40 -17.62
N ALA A 465 37.60 4.31 -17.55
CA ALA A 465 36.69 3.91 -18.60
C ALA A 465 35.53 4.92 -18.71
N THR A 466 35.06 5.17 -19.93
CA THR A 466 33.83 5.95 -20.20
C THR A 466 33.07 5.32 -21.36
N LEU A 467 31.75 5.48 -21.42
CA LEU A 467 30.88 4.78 -22.38
C LEU A 467 31.20 5.06 -23.87
N ASP A 468 31.81 6.20 -24.16
CA ASP A 468 32.31 6.61 -25.47
C ASP A 468 33.67 5.98 -25.85
N LYS A 469 34.47 5.57 -24.85
CA LYS A 469 35.79 4.95 -25.03
C LYS A 469 35.76 3.42 -25.02
N LEU A 470 34.64 2.81 -24.63
CA LEU A 470 34.46 1.36 -24.71
C LEU A 470 34.61 0.84 -26.14
N ASN A 471 35.20 -0.34 -26.30
CA ASN A 471 35.21 -1.03 -27.58
C ASN A 471 33.75 -1.26 -28.04
N PRO A 472 33.35 -0.89 -29.28
CA PRO A 472 31.96 -0.99 -29.73
C PRO A 472 31.36 -2.40 -29.61
N GLY A 473 32.17 -3.44 -29.84
CA GLY A 473 31.73 -4.82 -29.68
C GLY A 473 31.58 -5.25 -28.21
N ALA A 474 32.40 -4.70 -27.30
CA ALA A 474 32.23 -4.91 -25.86
C ALA A 474 30.98 -4.19 -25.34
N ARG A 475 30.79 -2.92 -25.72
CA ARG A 475 29.62 -2.11 -25.36
C ARG A 475 28.31 -2.78 -25.79
N SER A 476 28.21 -3.28 -27.02
CA SER A 476 27.00 -3.98 -27.48
C SER A 476 26.72 -5.29 -26.73
N ARG A 477 27.76 -6.02 -26.28
CA ARG A 477 27.57 -7.21 -25.42
C ARG A 477 27.13 -6.81 -24.01
N ALA A 478 27.74 -5.77 -23.44
CA ALA A 478 27.39 -5.24 -22.14
C ALA A 478 25.92 -4.78 -22.10
N ILE A 479 25.45 -4.05 -23.12
CA ILE A 479 24.04 -3.65 -23.27
C ILE A 479 23.11 -4.87 -23.19
N ALA A 480 23.40 -5.94 -23.94
CA ALA A 480 22.58 -7.14 -23.93
C ALA A 480 22.57 -7.87 -22.56
N VAL A 481 23.71 -7.90 -21.86
CA VAL A 481 23.81 -8.49 -20.52
C VAL A 481 23.03 -7.67 -19.48
N CYS A 482 23.20 -6.35 -19.47
CA CYS A 482 22.54 -5.45 -18.53
C CYS A 482 21.03 -5.36 -18.75
N GLN A 483 20.58 -5.26 -20.00
CA GLN A 483 19.15 -5.34 -20.33
C GLN A 483 18.57 -6.73 -19.98
N GLY A 484 19.34 -7.80 -20.16
CA GLY A 484 18.97 -9.15 -19.72
C GLY A 484 18.84 -9.30 -18.20
N ALA A 485 19.48 -8.43 -17.42
CA ALA A 485 19.32 -8.31 -15.97
C ALA A 485 18.16 -7.38 -15.54
N GLY A 486 17.40 -6.82 -16.50
CA GLY A 486 16.25 -5.94 -16.24
C GLY A 486 16.61 -4.45 -16.07
N LEU A 487 17.87 -4.06 -16.27
CA LEU A 487 18.35 -2.70 -16.01
C LEU A 487 17.93 -1.71 -17.09
N THR A 488 17.54 -0.49 -16.66
CA THR A 488 17.18 0.64 -17.53
C THR A 488 17.80 1.95 -17.02
N GLY A 489 17.66 3.05 -17.80
CA GLY A 489 18.08 4.38 -17.37
C GLY A 489 19.57 4.51 -17.01
N LEU A 490 19.87 5.18 -15.89
CA LEU A 490 21.23 5.37 -15.40
C LEU A 490 21.88 4.04 -14.97
N ALA A 491 21.13 3.14 -14.31
CA ALA A 491 21.65 1.83 -13.89
C ALA A 491 22.04 0.94 -15.10
N LEU A 492 21.34 1.07 -16.23
CA LEU A 492 21.77 0.46 -17.49
C LEU A 492 23.09 1.08 -18.00
N ASN A 493 23.27 2.40 -17.90
CA ASN A 493 24.50 3.06 -18.34
C ASN A 493 25.70 2.66 -17.46
N ASN A 494 25.53 2.59 -16.13
CA ASN A 494 26.54 2.13 -15.19
C ASN A 494 26.93 0.68 -15.49
N CYS A 495 25.96 -0.25 -15.45
CA CYS A 495 26.23 -1.65 -15.80
C CYS A 495 26.90 -1.83 -17.18
N VAL A 496 26.53 -1.04 -18.19
CA VAL A 496 27.16 -1.09 -19.52
C VAL A 496 28.61 -0.62 -19.50
N LEU A 497 28.96 0.29 -18.59
CA LEU A 497 30.34 0.68 -18.33
C LEU A 497 31.11 -0.48 -17.70
N ASP A 498 30.61 -1.03 -16.60
CA ASP A 498 31.25 -2.08 -15.81
C ASP A 498 31.47 -3.36 -16.62
N VAL A 499 30.38 -3.91 -17.18
CA VAL A 499 30.41 -5.13 -18.01
C VAL A 499 31.16 -4.85 -19.32
N GLY A 500 31.16 -3.61 -19.81
CA GLY A 500 31.89 -3.20 -21.01
C GLY A 500 33.40 -3.10 -20.81
N ALA A 501 33.84 -2.66 -19.62
CA ALA A 501 35.25 -2.47 -19.27
C ALA A 501 35.90 -3.73 -18.68
N THR A 502 35.14 -4.56 -17.95
CA THR A 502 35.63 -5.82 -17.36
C THR A 502 35.35 -7.05 -18.23
N GLY A 503 34.22 -7.08 -18.92
CA GLY A 503 33.68 -8.28 -19.57
C GLY A 503 32.96 -9.25 -18.62
N ASP A 504 32.82 -8.93 -17.33
CA ASP A 504 32.22 -9.81 -16.32
C ASP A 504 30.72 -9.49 -16.10
N PRO A 505 29.78 -10.45 -16.32
CA PRO A 505 28.36 -10.24 -16.07
C PRO A 505 27.99 -10.12 -14.57
N VAL A 506 28.90 -10.38 -13.62
CA VAL A 506 28.62 -10.19 -12.18
C VAL A 506 28.18 -8.76 -11.85
N PHE A 507 28.71 -7.75 -12.56
CA PHE A 507 28.31 -6.35 -12.37
C PHE A 507 26.84 -6.11 -12.71
N ALA A 508 26.29 -6.79 -13.73
CA ALA A 508 24.86 -6.71 -14.05
C ALA A 508 23.97 -7.31 -12.95
N ALA A 509 24.42 -8.39 -12.30
CA ALA A 509 23.72 -8.96 -11.16
C ALA A 509 23.85 -8.10 -9.89
N ALA A 510 24.99 -7.44 -9.69
CA ALA A 510 25.23 -6.52 -8.58
C ALA A 510 24.38 -5.24 -8.70
N GLU A 511 24.30 -4.64 -9.89
CA GLU A 511 23.49 -3.45 -10.16
C GLU A 511 21.98 -3.79 -10.19
N ALA A 512 21.58 -4.97 -10.67
CA ALA A 512 20.18 -5.40 -10.58
C ALA A 512 19.72 -5.56 -9.11
N ALA A 513 20.60 -6.01 -8.22
CA ALA A 513 20.29 -6.16 -6.80
C ALA A 513 20.06 -4.83 -6.05
N THR A 514 20.61 -3.70 -6.55
CA THR A 514 20.48 -2.37 -5.93
C THR A 514 19.30 -1.57 -6.46
N THR A 515 18.81 -1.85 -7.67
CA THR A 515 17.58 -1.23 -8.22
C THR A 515 16.29 -1.56 -7.44
N ILE A 516 16.35 -2.46 -6.46
CA ILE A 516 15.26 -2.77 -5.52
C ILE A 516 15.30 -1.86 -4.27
N SER A 517 16.38 -1.08 -4.06
CA SER A 517 16.65 -0.30 -2.82
C SER A 517 16.95 1.20 -3.01
N LEU A 518 17.24 1.68 -4.23
CA LEU A 518 17.60 3.10 -4.45
C LEU A 518 16.40 4.02 -4.71
N PRO A 519 16.22 5.12 -3.94
CA PRO A 519 15.34 6.21 -4.35
C PRO A 519 15.94 6.95 -5.55
N GLN A 520 15.12 7.20 -6.57
CA GLN A 520 15.48 8.05 -7.70
C GLN A 520 15.64 9.50 -7.20
N ILE A 521 16.78 10.14 -7.45
CA ILE A 521 16.98 11.55 -7.06
C ILE A 521 16.01 12.41 -7.87
N PRO A 522 15.05 13.11 -7.24
CA PRO A 522 14.03 13.81 -8.01
C PRO A 522 14.57 15.08 -8.68
N ASP A 523 14.13 15.37 -9.90
CA ASP A 523 14.38 16.66 -10.53
C ASP A 523 13.70 17.78 -9.71
N LYS A 524 14.45 18.80 -9.28
CA LYS A 524 13.91 19.87 -8.41
C LYS A 524 13.72 21.17 -9.17
N PHE A 525 12.50 21.72 -9.10
CA PHE A 525 12.10 22.98 -9.70
C PHE A 525 11.52 23.92 -8.63
N ASP A 526 11.75 25.23 -8.78
CA ASP A 526 11.09 26.25 -7.96
C ASP A 526 9.99 26.90 -8.79
N ILE A 527 8.80 27.09 -8.19
CA ILE A 527 7.62 27.69 -8.81
C ILE A 527 6.98 28.73 -7.90
N SER A 528 6.24 29.67 -8.51
CA SER A 528 5.41 30.63 -7.80
C SER A 528 3.95 30.16 -7.71
N VAL A 529 3.22 30.58 -6.66
CA VAL A 529 1.76 30.41 -6.63
C VAL A 529 1.14 31.20 -7.78
N GLY A 530 0.32 30.53 -8.60
CA GLY A 530 -0.26 31.02 -9.86
C GLY A 530 0.57 30.72 -11.11
N GLU A 531 1.73 30.05 -10.98
CA GLU A 531 2.55 29.63 -12.11
C GLU A 531 2.11 28.27 -12.67
N LEU A 532 1.98 28.19 -14.00
CA LEU A 532 1.64 26.96 -14.72
C LEU A 532 2.89 26.11 -14.95
N VAL A 533 2.94 24.95 -14.30
CA VAL A 533 3.86 23.87 -14.65
C VAL A 533 3.36 23.18 -15.91
N SER A 534 4.24 22.97 -16.88
CA SER A 534 3.93 22.29 -18.15
C SER A 534 5.22 21.82 -18.82
N ALA A 535 5.14 21.13 -19.96
CA ALA A 535 6.32 20.62 -20.67
C ALA A 535 7.41 21.69 -20.90
N ASN A 536 8.57 21.49 -20.25
CA ASN A 536 9.72 22.40 -20.18
C ASN A 536 9.46 23.77 -19.53
N ARG A 537 8.52 23.86 -18.58
CA ARG A 537 8.24 25.05 -17.75
C ARG A 537 7.97 24.67 -16.29
N PRO A 538 8.61 25.33 -15.30
CA PRO A 538 9.35 26.61 -15.40
C PRO A 538 10.74 26.50 -16.08
N ALA A 539 11.32 25.30 -16.12
CA ALA A 539 12.64 25.05 -16.71
C ALA A 539 12.62 23.83 -17.64
N PRO A 540 13.63 23.65 -18.53
CA PRO A 540 13.77 22.44 -19.33
C PRO A 540 13.71 21.17 -18.47
N GLY A 541 12.96 20.16 -18.93
CA GLY A 541 12.71 18.92 -18.19
C GLY A 541 11.48 18.92 -17.27
N ALA A 542 10.97 20.08 -16.84
CA ALA A 542 9.73 20.15 -16.06
C ALA A 542 8.51 19.68 -16.86
N GLY A 543 7.48 19.18 -16.18
CA GLY A 543 6.24 18.66 -16.79
C GLY A 543 6.43 17.41 -17.67
N LEU A 544 7.58 16.74 -17.58
CA LEU A 544 7.99 15.64 -18.46
C LEU A 544 8.69 14.53 -17.68
N ILE A 545 7.97 13.43 -17.44
CA ILE A 545 8.55 12.14 -17.04
C ILE A 545 8.92 11.39 -18.33
N THR A 546 10.21 11.06 -18.44
CA THR A 546 10.86 10.55 -19.66
C THR A 546 11.33 9.11 -19.53
N HIS A 547 11.42 8.57 -18.31
CA HIS A 547 11.71 7.17 -18.03
C HIS A 547 11.00 6.67 -16.76
N ALA A 548 10.86 5.35 -16.67
CA ALA A 548 10.35 4.66 -15.48
C ALA A 548 11.05 5.15 -14.19
N GLY A 549 10.29 5.34 -13.12
CA GLY A 549 10.80 5.78 -11.82
C GLY A 549 11.24 7.24 -11.72
N GLN A 550 11.19 8.05 -12.80
CA GLN A 550 11.51 9.47 -12.70
C GLN A 550 10.49 10.16 -11.78
N MET A 551 11.01 10.87 -10.78
CA MET A 551 10.24 11.69 -9.85
C MET A 551 10.66 13.15 -10.04
N GLN A 552 9.71 14.08 -9.98
CA GLN A 552 9.97 15.51 -10.05
C GLN A 552 9.35 16.22 -8.84
N VAL A 553 10.04 17.22 -8.31
CA VAL A 553 9.68 17.93 -7.08
C VAL A 553 9.64 19.43 -7.35
N TYR A 554 8.48 20.03 -7.14
CA TYR A 554 8.24 21.46 -7.35
C TYR A 554 8.08 22.15 -6.01
N ARG A 555 8.78 23.25 -5.79
CA ARG A 555 8.83 23.92 -4.49
C ARG A 555 8.26 25.32 -4.59
N PHE A 556 7.39 25.69 -3.64
CA PHE A 556 6.83 27.03 -3.51
C PHE A 556 6.80 27.47 -2.05
N TYR A 557 6.72 28.77 -1.80
CA TYR A 557 6.60 29.33 -0.46
C TYR A 557 5.16 29.80 -0.18
N SER A 558 4.69 29.59 1.06
CA SER A 558 3.44 30.15 1.56
C SER A 558 3.60 30.70 2.98
N ASP A 559 2.78 31.69 3.32
CA ASP A 559 2.47 32.04 4.71
C ASP A 559 1.65 30.93 5.38
N ALA A 560 1.65 30.91 6.72
CA ALA A 560 0.74 30.11 7.53
C ALA A 560 -0.73 30.55 7.40
N ASN A 561 -1.65 29.63 7.69
CA ASN A 561 -3.10 29.78 7.65
C ASN A 561 -3.62 30.31 6.30
N ARG A 562 -3.16 29.68 5.20
CA ARG A 562 -3.57 29.99 3.83
C ARG A 562 -4.33 28.83 3.19
N ASN A 563 -5.29 29.15 2.32
CA ASN A 563 -5.89 28.16 1.42
C ASN A 563 -5.17 28.20 0.07
N ILE A 564 -4.93 27.04 -0.53
CA ILE A 564 -4.53 26.89 -1.95
C ILE A 564 -5.45 25.92 -2.67
N TYR A 565 -5.49 26.00 -4.00
CA TYR A 565 -6.16 25.02 -4.84
C TYR A 565 -5.17 24.50 -5.89
N VAL A 566 -4.96 23.18 -5.96
CA VAL A 566 -4.01 22.59 -6.92
C VAL A 566 -4.77 21.86 -8.02
N SER A 567 -4.76 22.41 -9.24
CA SER A 567 -5.44 21.84 -10.42
C SER A 567 -4.52 20.95 -11.25
N THR A 568 -5.05 19.86 -11.80
CA THR A 568 -4.39 19.06 -12.84
C THR A 568 -4.85 19.56 -14.21
N ASP A 569 -3.91 20.20 -14.94
CA ASP A 569 -4.17 20.94 -16.16
C ASP A 569 -3.80 20.11 -17.41
N ALA A 570 -4.35 20.47 -18.56
CA ALA A 570 -4.01 19.82 -19.83
C ALA A 570 -2.74 20.44 -20.46
N PRO A 571 -1.84 19.65 -21.09
CA PRO A 571 -1.91 18.19 -21.26
C PRO A 571 -1.50 17.42 -20.00
N CYS A 572 -2.22 16.32 -19.73
CA CYS A 572 -1.86 15.30 -18.75
C CYS A 572 -2.08 13.91 -19.36
N SER A 573 -1.08 13.03 -19.22
CA SER A 573 -1.07 11.67 -19.80
C SER A 573 -0.40 10.68 -18.86
N GLY A 574 -0.90 9.45 -18.81
CA GLY A 574 -0.33 8.37 -17.99
C GLY A 574 -0.89 8.31 -16.55
N PRO A 575 -0.55 7.27 -15.79
CA PRO A 575 -1.01 7.09 -14.41
C PRO A 575 -0.16 7.97 -13.46
N LEU A 576 -0.39 9.28 -13.53
CA LEU A 576 0.31 10.28 -12.73
C LEU A 576 -0.05 10.15 -11.24
N VAL A 577 0.94 10.28 -10.36
CA VAL A 577 0.75 10.49 -8.92
C VAL A 577 1.26 11.88 -8.59
N VAL A 578 0.47 12.67 -7.87
CA VAL A 578 0.83 14.02 -7.42
C VAL A 578 0.56 14.12 -5.92
N ALA A 579 1.61 14.37 -5.13
CA ALA A 579 1.52 14.54 -3.68
C ALA A 579 1.97 15.95 -3.27
N LEU A 580 1.26 16.57 -2.32
CA LEU A 580 1.64 17.85 -1.71
C LEU A 580 2.16 17.59 -0.29
N ALA A 581 3.35 18.09 0.02
CA ALA A 581 4.02 17.95 1.31
C ALA A 581 4.31 19.30 1.99
N SER A 582 4.28 19.29 3.32
CA SER A 582 4.52 20.45 4.20
C SER A 582 6.01 20.82 4.32
N PRO A 583 6.35 21.99 4.89
CA PRO A 583 7.74 22.35 5.22
C PRO A 583 8.43 21.39 6.20
N GLY A 584 7.66 20.68 7.03
CA GLY A 584 8.14 19.57 7.87
C GLY A 584 8.30 18.23 7.14
N HIS A 585 8.08 18.19 5.82
CA HIS A 585 8.10 17.00 4.94
C HIS A 585 7.03 15.93 5.27
N GLY A 586 5.90 16.31 5.86
CA GLY A 586 4.72 15.44 5.94
C GLY A 586 3.88 15.56 4.67
N VAL A 587 3.50 14.44 4.04
CA VAL A 587 2.51 14.46 2.95
C VAL A 587 1.15 14.88 3.51
N LEU A 588 0.59 15.95 2.96
CA LEU A 588 -0.71 16.51 3.35
C LEU A 588 -1.86 15.88 2.56
N ILE A 589 -1.64 15.64 1.27
CA ILE A 589 -2.63 15.07 0.35
C ILE A 589 -1.94 14.49 -0.89
N GLU A 590 -2.54 13.46 -1.46
CA GLU A 590 -2.08 12.77 -2.67
C GLU A 590 -3.27 12.56 -3.62
N SER A 591 -3.03 12.68 -4.93
CA SER A 591 -4.00 12.43 -6.00
C SER A 591 -3.40 11.51 -7.05
N ILE A 592 -4.22 10.63 -7.62
CA ILE A 592 -3.83 9.65 -8.62
C ILE A 592 -4.68 9.84 -9.88
N GLY A 593 -4.00 10.02 -11.02
CA GLY A 593 -4.58 10.15 -12.35
C GLY A 593 -4.86 11.59 -12.79
N CYS A 594 -4.88 11.78 -14.12
CA CYS A 594 -5.08 13.09 -14.75
C CYS A 594 -6.51 13.66 -14.66
N GLU A 595 -7.48 12.86 -14.19
CA GLU A 595 -8.89 13.25 -14.17
C GLU A 595 -9.32 13.96 -12.88
N GLN A 596 -8.48 13.99 -11.84
CA GLN A 596 -8.81 14.64 -10.57
C GLN A 596 -7.77 15.70 -10.18
N ASP A 597 -8.26 16.83 -9.68
CA ASP A 597 -7.44 17.84 -9.03
C ASP A 597 -7.09 17.36 -7.62
N ILE A 598 -5.92 17.76 -7.09
CA ILE A 598 -5.67 17.65 -5.64
C ILE A 598 -6.70 18.48 -4.87
N GLY A 599 -7.14 19.60 -5.47
CA GLY A 599 -8.23 20.41 -4.96
C GLY A 599 -7.80 21.40 -3.88
N LEU A 600 -8.73 21.75 -3.00
CA LEU A 600 -8.56 22.73 -1.92
C LEU A 600 -7.77 22.13 -0.75
N VAL A 601 -6.69 22.80 -0.34
CA VAL A 601 -5.85 22.41 0.79
C VAL A 601 -5.64 23.61 1.72
N HIS A 602 -5.73 23.38 3.03
CA HIS A 602 -5.35 24.35 4.05
C HIS A 602 -3.87 24.18 4.42
N LEU A 603 -3.15 25.29 4.56
CA LEU A 603 -1.73 25.35 4.85
C LEU A 603 -1.54 25.98 6.23
N ASP A 604 -1.36 25.16 7.27
CA ASP A 604 -1.22 25.62 8.66
C ASP A 604 0.15 26.28 8.95
N GLU A 605 1.19 25.97 8.17
CA GLU A 605 2.57 26.36 8.44
C GLU A 605 3.09 27.41 7.45
N ALA A 606 4.02 28.27 7.91
CA ALA A 606 4.76 29.16 7.02
C ALA A 606 6.06 28.47 6.60
N GLY A 607 6.33 28.39 5.30
CA GLY A 607 7.55 27.75 4.81
C GLY A 607 7.52 27.33 3.34
N GLN A 608 8.44 26.43 2.99
CA GLN A 608 8.58 25.88 1.66
C GLN A 608 7.80 24.57 1.54
N TYR A 609 6.71 24.60 0.78
CA TYR A 609 5.90 23.44 0.42
C TYR A 609 6.48 22.75 -0.82
N GLN A 610 6.21 21.45 -0.97
CA GLN A 610 6.70 20.64 -2.08
C GLN A 610 5.55 19.90 -2.77
N ILE A 611 5.54 19.86 -4.10
CA ILE A 611 4.68 19.00 -4.90
C ILE A 611 5.55 17.96 -5.58
N GLU A 612 5.34 16.71 -5.21
CA GLU A 612 6.03 15.54 -5.75
C GLU A 612 5.19 14.95 -6.88
N VAL A 613 5.80 14.64 -8.01
CA VAL A 613 5.15 14.08 -9.20
C VAL A 613 5.89 12.85 -9.69
N SER A 614 5.17 11.76 -9.89
CA SER A 614 5.71 10.49 -10.41
C SER A 614 4.67 9.75 -11.27
N THR A 615 5.02 8.58 -11.82
CA THR A 615 4.09 7.70 -12.54
C THR A 615 4.04 6.30 -11.93
N VAL A 616 2.85 5.69 -11.93
CA VAL A 616 2.69 4.27 -11.60
C VAL A 616 3.15 3.42 -12.78
N GLY A 617 4.40 2.96 -12.76
CA GLY A 617 4.94 2.02 -13.75
C GLY A 617 6.02 2.62 -14.65
N ALA A 618 6.08 2.13 -15.90
CA ALA A 618 7.23 2.35 -16.79
C ALA A 618 7.03 3.41 -17.88
N ASP A 619 5.84 4.00 -17.98
CA ASP A 619 5.46 4.85 -19.11
C ASP A 619 5.92 6.31 -18.95
N PRO A 620 6.51 6.91 -20.02
CA PRO A 620 6.73 8.35 -20.09
C PRO A 620 5.39 9.12 -20.01
N ALA A 621 5.38 10.23 -19.27
CA ALA A 621 4.21 11.07 -19.04
C ALA A 621 4.53 12.54 -19.28
N THR A 622 3.68 13.22 -20.05
CA THR A 622 3.60 14.69 -20.04
C THR A 622 2.46 15.10 -19.12
N TYR A 623 2.71 16.09 -18.26
CA TYR A 623 1.69 16.61 -17.33
C TYR A 623 1.81 18.13 -17.17
N SER A 624 0.72 18.73 -16.70
CA SER A 624 0.65 20.15 -16.36
C SER A 624 -0.17 20.32 -15.08
N PHE A 625 0.17 21.31 -14.26
CA PHE A 625 -0.59 21.64 -13.05
C PHE A 625 -0.35 23.10 -12.65
N THR A 626 -1.27 23.65 -11.85
CA THR A 626 -1.15 25.01 -11.31
C THR A 626 -1.51 25.03 -9.83
N VAL A 627 -0.69 25.68 -9.02
CA VAL A 627 -0.99 25.98 -7.61
C VAL A 627 -1.67 27.34 -7.54
N HIS A 628 -3.00 27.38 -7.43
CA HIS A 628 -3.77 28.61 -7.33
C HIS A 628 -3.84 29.10 -5.87
N ALA A 629 -3.77 30.41 -5.66
CA ALA A 629 -4.15 31.01 -4.38
C ALA A 629 -5.67 30.90 -4.22
N ALA A 630 -6.14 30.24 -3.16
CA ALA A 630 -7.57 30.10 -2.90
C ALA A 630 -8.07 31.24 -1.98
N PRO A 631 -9.29 31.77 -2.21
CA PRO A 631 -9.89 32.76 -1.32
C PRO A 631 -10.13 32.20 0.10
N PRO A 632 -10.30 33.08 1.11
CA PRO A 632 -10.84 32.69 2.41
C PRO A 632 -12.26 32.12 2.26
N ASP A 633 -12.63 31.21 3.16
CA ASP A 633 -13.96 30.60 3.22
C ASP A 633 -15.05 31.66 3.45
N GLN A 634 -16.22 31.44 2.84
CA GLN A 634 -17.40 32.28 3.06
C GLN A 634 -18.43 31.55 3.93
N GLU A 635 -18.69 32.08 5.13
CA GLU A 635 -19.69 31.53 6.03
C GLU A 635 -21.08 32.18 5.85
N PHE A 636 -22.11 31.34 5.84
CA PHE A 636 -23.51 31.73 5.85
C PHE A 636 -24.25 31.03 7.00
N SER A 637 -25.22 31.69 7.64
CA SER A 637 -26.02 31.10 8.73
C SER A 637 -27.43 30.80 8.25
N ILE A 638 -27.73 29.52 8.01
CA ILE A 638 -29.00 29.04 7.45
C ILE A 638 -29.80 28.27 8.49
N ARG A 639 -31.04 27.90 8.14
CA ARG A 639 -31.96 27.10 8.94
C ARG A 639 -32.54 25.96 8.10
N PRO A 640 -32.92 24.83 8.72
CA PRO A 640 -33.79 23.86 8.08
C PRO A 640 -35.07 24.53 7.57
N GLY A 641 -35.37 24.35 6.28
CA GLY A 641 -36.38 25.06 5.50
C GLY A 641 -35.81 26.07 4.50
N ASP A 642 -34.54 26.47 4.61
CA ASP A 642 -33.92 27.42 3.67
C ASP A 642 -33.54 26.74 2.35
N ARG A 643 -33.74 27.50 1.26
CA ARG A 643 -33.34 27.16 -0.10
C ARG A 643 -32.15 28.00 -0.53
N ILE A 644 -31.06 27.35 -0.95
CA ILE A 644 -29.86 28.02 -1.41
C ILE A 644 -29.91 28.18 -2.92
N SER A 645 -29.66 29.41 -3.39
CA SER A 645 -29.42 29.72 -4.79
C SER A 645 -28.54 30.95 -4.93
N GLN A 646 -28.15 31.30 -6.16
CA GLN A 646 -27.30 32.46 -6.39
C GLN A 646 -27.87 33.72 -5.71
N ASP A 647 -27.06 34.30 -4.83
CA ASP A 647 -27.38 35.49 -4.01
C ASP A 647 -28.59 35.33 -3.07
N HIS A 648 -28.98 34.10 -2.71
CA HIS A 648 -30.11 33.81 -1.83
C HIS A 648 -29.85 32.61 -0.89
N PRO A 649 -30.22 32.69 0.41
CA PRO A 649 -30.84 33.82 1.11
C PRO A 649 -29.89 35.00 1.39
N PHE A 650 -28.59 34.85 1.11
CA PHE A 650 -27.57 35.86 1.33
C PHE A 650 -26.84 36.22 0.02
N THR A 651 -26.47 37.49 -0.15
CA THR A 651 -25.57 37.92 -1.22
C THR A 651 -24.26 37.14 -1.17
N GLY A 652 -23.81 36.62 -2.30
CA GLY A 652 -22.65 35.73 -2.43
C GLY A 652 -22.96 34.23 -2.30
N ALA A 653 -24.10 33.83 -1.70
CA ALA A 653 -24.47 32.41 -1.59
C ALA A 653 -24.77 31.78 -2.96
N GLY A 654 -24.72 30.45 -3.03
CA GLY A 654 -25.13 29.66 -4.20
C GLY A 654 -24.29 29.87 -5.47
N ASN A 655 -23.06 30.38 -5.36
CA ASN A 655 -22.17 30.57 -6.50
C ASN A 655 -20.69 30.54 -6.08
N ILE A 656 -19.93 29.58 -6.59
CA ILE A 656 -18.47 29.56 -6.44
C ILE A 656 -17.87 30.24 -7.67
N SER A 657 -17.39 31.48 -7.50
CA SER A 657 -16.85 32.31 -8.59
C SER A 657 -15.38 32.07 -8.93
N THR A 658 -14.66 31.29 -8.12
CA THR A 658 -13.19 31.14 -8.21
C THR A 658 -12.80 29.76 -7.67
N LEU A 659 -11.82 29.11 -8.31
CA LEU A 659 -11.31 27.82 -7.82
C LEU A 659 -10.77 27.96 -6.38
N GLY A 660 -10.99 26.93 -5.57
CA GLY A 660 -10.62 26.94 -4.15
C GLY A 660 -11.50 27.77 -3.22
N LEU A 661 -12.47 28.55 -3.71
CA LEU A 661 -13.45 29.16 -2.82
C LEU A 661 -14.38 28.07 -2.25
N ARG A 662 -14.42 27.98 -0.92
CA ARG A 662 -15.37 27.13 -0.17
C ARG A 662 -16.44 27.99 0.48
N GLN A 663 -17.68 27.52 0.44
CA GLN A 663 -18.83 28.14 1.09
C GLN A 663 -19.35 27.22 2.19
N LEU A 664 -19.56 27.77 3.39
CA LEU A 664 -19.87 27.05 4.62
C LEU A 664 -21.25 27.48 5.13
N TYR A 665 -22.26 26.63 4.97
CA TYR A 665 -23.62 26.91 5.40
C TYR A 665 -23.90 26.31 6.76
N THR A 666 -23.80 27.13 7.79
CA THR A 666 -23.90 26.71 9.19
C THR A 666 -25.34 26.77 9.70
N PHE A 667 -25.79 25.74 10.40
CA PHE A 667 -27.13 25.62 10.97
C PHE A 667 -27.08 24.92 12.32
N THR A 668 -28.15 25.06 13.12
CA THR A 668 -28.30 24.36 14.41
C THR A 668 -29.40 23.31 14.29
N ILE A 669 -29.15 22.12 14.84
CA ILE A 669 -30.14 21.03 14.91
C ILE A 669 -30.44 20.68 16.37
N ALA A 670 -31.72 20.43 16.67
CA ALA A 670 -32.16 19.91 17.96
C ALA A 670 -31.91 18.40 18.09
N ALA A 671 -32.05 17.87 19.30
CA ALA A 671 -32.08 16.42 19.50
C ALA A 671 -33.26 15.79 18.73
N ASP A 672 -33.03 14.61 18.17
CA ASP A 672 -34.01 13.79 17.42
C ASP A 672 -34.66 14.43 16.19
N GLN A 673 -34.22 15.61 15.77
CA GLN A 673 -34.61 16.21 14.50
C GLN A 673 -33.89 15.50 13.34
N VAL A 674 -34.64 15.22 12.27
CA VAL A 674 -34.11 14.61 11.04
C VAL A 674 -34.22 15.62 9.90
N LEU A 675 -33.24 15.62 9.01
CA LEU A 675 -33.16 16.52 7.86
C LEU A 675 -33.16 15.72 6.56
N TYR A 676 -33.54 16.37 5.47
CA TYR A 676 -33.32 15.88 4.12
C TYR A 676 -32.56 16.94 3.33
N LEU A 677 -31.42 16.59 2.76
CA LEU A 677 -30.60 17.50 1.96
C LEU A 677 -30.67 17.06 0.50
N GLU A 678 -31.45 17.81 -0.28
CA GLU A 678 -31.70 17.56 -1.70
C GLU A 678 -30.87 18.51 -2.59
N HIS A 679 -30.46 18.00 -3.75
CA HIS A 679 -29.88 18.82 -4.79
C HIS A 679 -30.95 19.77 -5.36
N GLY A 680 -30.52 20.95 -5.81
CA GLY A 680 -31.45 21.89 -6.44
C GLY A 680 -31.49 21.75 -7.97
N SER A 681 -32.28 22.62 -8.60
CA SER A 681 -32.51 22.66 -10.06
C SER A 681 -31.29 23.13 -10.88
N ILE A 682 -30.31 23.75 -10.25
CA ILE A 682 -28.99 24.07 -10.81
C ILE A 682 -27.98 23.28 -9.99
N CYS A 683 -27.28 22.35 -10.64
CA CYS A 683 -26.25 21.54 -10.04
C CYS A 683 -25.01 21.47 -10.93
N ASN A 684 -23.88 21.12 -10.36
CA ASN A 684 -22.63 20.90 -11.09
C ASN A 684 -21.96 19.61 -10.56
N ARG A 685 -21.68 18.65 -11.45
CA ARG A 685 -21.09 17.35 -11.09
C ARG A 685 -19.63 17.43 -10.63
N ASP A 686 -18.91 18.49 -11.02
CA ASP A 686 -17.54 18.73 -10.55
C ASP A 686 -17.52 19.38 -9.17
N MET A 687 -18.63 20.00 -8.74
CA MET A 687 -18.77 20.56 -7.41
C MET A 687 -19.30 19.51 -6.44
N ARG A 688 -18.85 19.59 -5.19
CA ARG A 688 -19.24 18.63 -4.16
C ARG A 688 -19.67 19.32 -2.88
N TYR A 689 -20.59 18.67 -2.18
CA TYR A 689 -21.01 19.04 -0.82
C TYR A 689 -20.78 17.93 0.20
N ALA A 690 -20.61 18.34 1.45
CA ALA A 690 -20.39 17.47 2.61
C ALA A 690 -21.09 18.06 3.85
N VAL A 691 -21.53 17.20 4.78
CA VAL A 691 -22.16 17.63 6.04
C VAL A 691 -21.25 17.27 7.21
N VAL A 692 -20.82 18.29 7.97
CA VAL A 692 -19.80 18.19 9.02
C VAL A 692 -20.21 18.95 10.30
N PRO A 693 -19.78 18.51 11.50
CA PRO A 693 -19.93 19.32 12.72
C PRO A 693 -19.16 20.64 12.57
N ARG A 694 -19.68 21.74 13.10
CA ARG A 694 -19.00 23.05 12.97
C ARG A 694 -17.60 23.02 13.58
N GLY A 695 -16.59 23.38 12.79
CA GLY A 695 -15.18 23.36 13.20
C GLY A 695 -14.51 21.97 13.13
N SER A 696 -15.22 20.94 12.67
CA SER A 696 -14.65 19.61 12.42
C SER A 696 -14.23 19.48 10.95
N VAL A 697 -13.00 19.01 10.71
CA VAL A 697 -12.56 18.54 9.38
C VAL A 697 -13.07 17.13 9.06
N ASN A 698 -13.59 16.40 10.06
CA ASN A 698 -14.07 15.04 9.89
C ASN A 698 -15.48 15.04 9.25
N ARG A 699 -15.61 14.37 8.08
CA ARG A 699 -16.80 14.42 7.22
C ARG A 699 -17.79 13.32 7.57
N THR A 700 -18.68 13.59 8.52
CA THR A 700 -19.56 12.57 9.13
C THR A 700 -20.46 11.83 8.14
N TYR A 701 -20.91 12.47 7.05
CA TYR A 701 -21.79 11.84 6.05
C TYR A 701 -21.14 11.68 4.67
N GLY A 702 -19.82 11.84 4.57
CA GLY A 702 -19.10 11.74 3.29
C GLY A 702 -19.21 12.99 2.41
N GLN A 703 -18.94 12.82 1.11
CA GLN A 703 -18.89 13.89 0.13
C GLN A 703 -19.49 13.43 -1.20
N LEU A 704 -20.58 14.08 -1.63
CA LEU A 704 -21.34 13.75 -2.85
C LEU A 704 -21.21 14.88 -3.89
N SER A 705 -21.53 14.61 -5.15
CA SER A 705 -21.63 15.70 -6.13
C SER A 705 -22.87 16.55 -5.86
N LEU A 706 -22.85 17.82 -6.22
CA LEU A 706 -24.03 18.70 -6.07
C LEU A 706 -25.21 18.28 -6.96
N CYS A 707 -25.06 17.29 -7.84
CA CYS A 707 -26.13 16.74 -8.66
C CYS A 707 -26.72 15.42 -8.12
N ASP A 708 -26.25 14.94 -6.96
CA ASP A 708 -26.75 13.74 -6.31
C ASP A 708 -27.37 14.14 -4.96
N ASP A 709 -28.57 13.66 -4.66
CA ASP A 709 -29.21 13.93 -3.36
C ASP A 709 -28.38 13.33 -2.23
N PHE A 710 -28.19 14.13 -1.17
CA PHE A 710 -27.63 13.62 0.09
C PHE A 710 -28.66 12.75 0.82
N GLY A 711 -29.94 13.03 0.62
CA GLY A 711 -31.04 12.27 1.16
C GLY A 711 -31.25 12.53 2.64
N ARG A 712 -31.73 11.50 3.36
CA ARG A 712 -32.15 11.57 4.76
C ARG A 712 -30.95 11.51 5.72
N ILE A 713 -30.80 12.55 6.54
CA ILE A 713 -29.68 12.72 7.47
C ILE A 713 -30.20 12.87 8.91
N LYS A 714 -29.78 11.97 9.82
CA LYS A 714 -30.04 12.05 11.27
C LYS A 714 -28.78 12.49 12.00
N LEU A 715 -28.72 13.78 12.38
CA LEU A 715 -27.58 14.40 13.06
C LEU A 715 -27.74 14.36 14.60
N THR A 716 -26.62 14.48 15.33
CA THR A 716 -26.67 14.75 16.78
C THR A 716 -26.95 16.24 17.05
N ALA A 717 -27.56 16.55 18.19
CA ALA A 717 -27.87 17.92 18.59
C ALA A 717 -26.59 18.79 18.63
N GLY A 718 -26.61 19.94 17.96
CA GLY A 718 -25.43 20.79 17.85
C GLY A 718 -25.45 21.74 16.66
N VAL A 719 -24.30 22.34 16.37
CA VAL A 719 -24.09 23.22 15.21
C VAL A 719 -23.36 22.45 14.12
N TRP A 720 -23.94 22.44 12.93
CA TRP A 720 -23.50 21.69 11.76
C TRP A 720 -23.27 22.62 10.58
N THR A 721 -22.56 22.13 9.57
CA THR A 721 -22.18 22.88 8.37
C THR A 721 -22.42 22.02 7.15
N VAL A 722 -23.12 22.55 6.14
CA VAL A 722 -22.99 22.04 4.76
C VAL A 722 -21.81 22.77 4.14
N GLU A 723 -20.71 22.07 3.90
CA GLU A 723 -19.60 22.61 3.12
C GLU A 723 -19.89 22.41 1.63
N VAL A 724 -19.70 23.44 0.81
CA VAL A 724 -19.72 23.35 -0.66
C VAL A 724 -18.41 23.85 -1.22
N GLN A 725 -17.77 23.01 -2.05
CA GLN A 725 -16.47 23.28 -2.67
C GLN A 725 -16.48 22.94 -4.16
N ALA A 726 -15.74 23.71 -4.95
CA ALA A 726 -15.51 23.40 -6.35
C ALA A 726 -14.45 22.31 -6.53
N GLY A 727 -14.70 21.38 -7.45
CA GLY A 727 -13.67 20.67 -8.19
C GLY A 727 -13.24 21.49 -9.41
N LYS A 728 -13.13 20.83 -10.57
CA LYS A 728 -12.55 21.41 -11.81
C LYS A 728 -13.28 22.63 -12.39
N THR A 729 -14.52 22.91 -11.99
CA THR A 729 -15.30 24.02 -12.55
C THR A 729 -15.97 24.90 -11.49
N THR A 730 -16.10 26.18 -11.83
CA THR A 730 -16.75 27.25 -11.06
C THR A 730 -18.15 27.54 -11.61
N GLY A 731 -19.04 28.14 -10.82
CA GLY A 731 -20.40 28.46 -11.23
C GLY A 731 -21.45 28.50 -10.11
N ALA A 732 -22.67 28.82 -10.53
CA ALA A 732 -23.85 28.83 -9.67
C ALA A 732 -24.34 27.40 -9.37
N TYR A 733 -24.93 27.22 -8.19
CA TYR A 733 -25.54 25.98 -7.75
C TYR A 733 -26.72 26.25 -6.82
N THR A 734 -27.51 25.21 -6.56
CA THR A 734 -28.66 25.24 -5.66
C THR A 734 -28.74 23.94 -4.87
N PHE A 735 -29.21 24.03 -3.63
CA PHE A 735 -29.60 22.89 -2.80
C PHE A 735 -30.69 23.33 -1.82
N ASN A 736 -31.42 22.39 -1.24
CA ASN A 736 -32.42 22.68 -0.20
C ASN A 736 -32.12 21.85 1.05
N LEU A 737 -32.11 22.49 2.23
CA LEU A 737 -31.95 21.81 3.50
C LEU A 737 -33.33 21.71 4.17
N LEU A 738 -34.03 20.61 3.99
CA LEU A 738 -35.39 20.43 4.48
C LEU A 738 -35.38 19.88 5.91
N ALA A 739 -36.25 20.43 6.77
CA ALA A 739 -36.65 19.74 8.00
C ALA A 739 -37.73 18.72 7.64
N ILE A 740 -37.56 17.47 8.06
CA ILE A 740 -38.56 16.41 7.85
C ILE A 740 -39.14 15.94 9.20
N PRO A 741 -40.36 15.39 9.22
CA PRO A 741 -40.94 14.80 10.43
C PRO A 741 -40.05 13.70 11.02
N ALA A 742 -40.17 13.48 12.33
CA ALA A 742 -39.59 12.32 12.99
C ALA A 742 -40.26 11.03 12.51
N ASP A 743 -39.58 9.89 12.66
CA ASP A 743 -40.11 8.58 12.26
C ASP A 743 -41.38 8.24 13.05
N GLU A 744 -42.49 7.98 12.36
CA GLU A 744 -43.73 7.53 13.01
C GLU A 744 -43.77 6.01 13.10
N HIS A 745 -43.98 5.49 14.31
CA HIS A 745 -44.08 4.05 14.59
C HIS A 745 -45.53 3.61 14.76
N PHE A 746 -45.90 2.51 14.09
CA PHE A 746 -47.23 1.91 14.17
C PHE A 746 -47.12 0.42 14.49
N ALA A 747 -47.59 0.03 15.67
CA ALA A 747 -47.73 -1.38 16.00
C ALA A 747 -48.85 -2.03 15.17
N ILE A 748 -48.51 -3.06 14.39
CA ILE A 748 -49.44 -3.89 13.64
C ILE A 748 -49.29 -5.38 14.00
N SER A 749 -50.23 -6.18 13.53
CA SER A 749 -50.22 -7.64 13.70
C SER A 749 -50.31 -8.31 12.34
N ILE A 750 -49.82 -9.54 12.23
CA ILE A 750 -50.04 -10.35 11.03
C ILE A 750 -51.56 -10.58 10.87
N GLY A 751 -52.09 -10.23 9.69
CA GLY A 751 -53.52 -10.04 9.42
C GLY A 751 -53.98 -8.58 9.32
N ALA A 752 -53.10 -7.59 9.55
CA ALA A 752 -53.42 -6.17 9.44
C ALA A 752 -53.45 -5.64 8.00
N SER A 753 -54.18 -4.55 7.81
CA SER A 753 -54.27 -3.78 6.57
C SER A 753 -53.93 -2.31 6.87
N VAL A 754 -52.97 -1.77 6.13
CA VAL A 754 -52.52 -0.37 6.17
C VAL A 754 -53.10 0.34 4.95
N SER A 755 -53.63 1.54 5.18
CA SER A 755 -54.19 2.45 4.16
C SER A 755 -54.32 3.85 4.77
N PRO A 756 -54.51 4.93 4.01
CA PRO A 756 -54.59 6.28 4.56
C PRO A 756 -55.58 6.40 5.74
N GLY A 757 -55.05 6.77 6.91
CA GLY A 757 -55.78 6.84 8.18
C GLY A 757 -55.99 5.50 8.91
N ARG A 758 -55.27 4.43 8.56
CA ARG A 758 -55.34 3.09 9.18
C ARG A 758 -53.97 2.40 9.29
N PRO A 759 -53.58 1.87 10.47
CA PRO A 759 -54.40 1.63 11.67
C PRO A 759 -54.72 2.87 12.51
N THR A 760 -54.04 4.00 12.30
CA THR A 760 -54.31 5.28 13.00
C THR A 760 -54.30 6.44 12.01
N ALA A 761 -54.72 7.64 12.45
CA ALA A 761 -55.03 8.77 11.58
C ALA A 761 -53.91 9.22 10.61
N ASN A 762 -52.63 8.95 10.92
CA ASN A 762 -51.48 9.32 10.08
C ASN A 762 -50.91 8.17 9.26
N ALA A 763 -51.30 6.92 9.55
CA ALA A 763 -50.75 5.76 8.87
C ALA A 763 -51.21 5.70 7.40
N GLY A 764 -50.36 5.17 6.52
CA GLY A 764 -50.65 5.05 5.09
C GLY A 764 -50.56 6.36 4.30
N HIS A 765 -49.99 7.42 4.87
CA HIS A 765 -49.73 8.69 4.19
C HIS A 765 -48.35 9.22 4.58
N LEU A 766 -47.57 9.73 3.62
CA LEU A 766 -46.30 10.42 3.88
C LEU A 766 -46.45 11.90 3.53
N ASP A 767 -46.42 12.77 4.54
CA ASP A 767 -46.66 14.22 4.41
C ASP A 767 -45.54 14.99 3.69
N ALA A 768 -44.33 14.43 3.57
CA ALA A 768 -43.15 15.14 3.06
C ALA A 768 -42.13 14.23 2.36
N HIS A 769 -41.33 14.82 1.46
CA HIS A 769 -40.13 14.17 0.92
C HIS A 769 -39.16 13.82 2.06
N GLY A 770 -38.48 12.68 1.98
CA GLY A 770 -37.61 12.15 3.03
C GLY A 770 -38.32 11.57 4.27
N SER A 771 -39.64 11.72 4.39
CA SER A 771 -40.38 11.20 5.55
C SER A 771 -40.50 9.67 5.52
N ARG A 772 -40.66 9.09 6.72
CA ARG A 772 -40.62 7.65 6.95
C ARG A 772 -41.63 7.21 8.00
N GLN A 773 -42.27 6.07 7.74
CA GLN A 773 -43.17 5.39 8.68
C GLN A 773 -42.70 3.95 8.88
N LEU A 774 -42.79 3.45 10.11
CA LEU A 774 -42.25 2.17 10.57
C LEU A 774 -43.38 1.33 11.17
N TYR A 775 -43.58 0.12 10.64
CA TYR A 775 -44.69 -0.76 11.01
C TYR A 775 -44.18 -2.00 11.73
N ASP A 776 -44.26 -1.98 13.05
CA ASP A 776 -43.69 -3.00 13.93
C ASP A 776 -44.67 -4.15 14.17
N PHE A 777 -44.24 -5.40 13.96
CA PHE A 777 -45.05 -6.61 14.17
C PHE A 777 -44.25 -7.77 14.73
N ASN A 778 -44.90 -8.68 15.46
CA ASN A 778 -44.24 -9.88 15.97
C ASN A 778 -44.41 -11.09 15.05
N GLY A 779 -43.32 -11.79 14.78
CA GLY A 779 -43.26 -13.02 13.99
C GLY A 779 -42.72 -14.22 14.77
N THR A 780 -42.99 -15.43 14.26
CA THR A 780 -42.49 -16.70 14.84
C THR A 780 -41.51 -17.42 13.90
N PRO A 781 -40.57 -18.23 14.43
CA PRO A 781 -39.53 -18.85 13.60
C PRO A 781 -40.11 -19.74 12.50
N GLY A 782 -39.72 -19.48 11.25
CA GLY A 782 -40.15 -20.23 10.08
C GLY A 782 -41.56 -19.91 9.58
N GLN A 783 -42.27 -18.95 10.19
CA GLN A 783 -43.55 -18.45 9.70
C GLN A 783 -43.37 -17.79 8.34
N VAL A 784 -44.29 -18.04 7.41
CA VAL A 784 -44.30 -17.39 6.09
C VAL A 784 -45.36 -16.30 6.09
N ILE A 785 -44.96 -15.10 5.67
CA ILE A 785 -45.83 -13.94 5.50
C ILE A 785 -45.83 -13.47 4.05
N HIS A 786 -46.90 -12.76 3.68
CA HIS A 786 -47.01 -11.99 2.44
C HIS A 786 -47.25 -10.52 2.77
N VAL A 787 -46.66 -9.63 1.97
CA VAL A 787 -47.01 -8.21 1.97
C VAL A 787 -47.60 -7.89 0.60
N THR A 788 -48.92 -7.79 0.55
CA THR A 788 -49.69 -7.55 -0.68
C THR A 788 -50.04 -6.08 -0.77
N HIS A 789 -49.69 -5.40 -1.86
CA HIS A 789 -49.99 -3.98 -2.03
C HIS A 789 -51.48 -3.74 -2.33
N THR A 790 -52.07 -2.67 -1.77
CA THR A 790 -53.53 -2.42 -1.85
C THR A 790 -53.96 -1.10 -2.49
N GLY A 791 -53.06 -0.13 -2.67
CA GLY A 791 -53.35 1.16 -3.32
C GLY A 791 -52.34 2.25 -2.98
N GLY A 792 -52.21 3.24 -3.85
CA GLY A 792 -51.27 4.37 -3.68
C GLY A 792 -50.33 4.61 -4.86
N CYS A 793 -50.08 3.58 -5.68
CA CYS A 793 -49.21 3.64 -6.87
C CYS A 793 -49.77 4.49 -8.04
N GLY A 794 -49.91 5.80 -7.82
CA GLY A 794 -50.05 6.81 -8.88
C GLY A 794 -48.72 7.02 -9.62
N THR A 795 -48.51 8.23 -10.15
CA THR A 795 -47.29 8.61 -10.89
C THR A 795 -46.03 8.74 -10.03
N GLN A 796 -46.04 8.27 -8.79
CA GLN A 796 -44.99 8.47 -7.79
C GLN A 796 -43.99 7.32 -7.83
N GLN A 797 -42.77 7.60 -8.29
CA GLN A 797 -41.70 6.60 -8.40
C GLN A 797 -40.80 6.57 -7.16
N GLY A 798 -40.96 7.52 -6.25
CA GLY A 798 -40.08 7.71 -5.08
C GLY A 798 -40.36 6.85 -3.84
N LEU A 799 -41.46 6.10 -3.78
CA LEU A 799 -41.81 5.34 -2.57
C LEU A 799 -41.09 3.98 -2.53
N GLN A 800 -40.48 3.63 -1.39
CA GLN A 800 -39.74 2.37 -1.20
C GLN A 800 -40.10 1.65 0.11
N TYR A 801 -40.08 0.32 0.09
CA TYR A 801 -40.28 -0.54 1.26
C TYR A 801 -39.01 -1.34 1.60
N ARG A 802 -38.78 -1.60 2.89
CA ARG A 802 -37.79 -2.59 3.41
C ARG A 802 -38.39 -3.36 4.59
N LEU A 803 -38.06 -4.64 4.72
CA LEU A 803 -38.34 -5.42 5.94
C LEU A 803 -37.06 -5.49 6.76
N THR A 804 -37.08 -4.94 7.97
CA THR A 804 -35.97 -5.03 8.92
C THR A 804 -36.22 -6.18 9.88
N THR A 805 -35.23 -7.05 10.04
CA THR A 805 -35.31 -8.25 10.90
C THR A 805 -34.81 -7.96 12.33
N PRO A 806 -35.27 -8.71 13.37
CA PRO A 806 -34.85 -8.46 14.75
C PRO A 806 -33.34 -8.65 14.93
N GLY A 807 -32.64 -7.56 15.21
CA GLY A 807 -31.18 -7.50 15.37
C GLY A 807 -30.39 -7.02 14.14
N GLU A 808 -31.07 -6.68 13.05
CA GLU A 808 -30.46 -6.10 11.85
C GLU A 808 -30.20 -4.61 12.05
N LEU A 809 -28.95 -4.18 11.85
CA LEU A 809 -28.59 -2.76 11.77
C LEU A 809 -28.93 -2.20 10.38
N ASP A 810 -29.02 -0.87 10.26
CA ASP A 810 -29.26 -0.21 8.96
C ASP A 810 -28.16 -0.57 7.94
N GLY A 811 -28.49 -1.33 6.88
CA GLY A 811 -27.52 -1.70 5.84
C GLY A 811 -27.96 -2.76 4.81
N ASP A 812 -28.41 -3.94 5.25
CA ASP A 812 -28.24 -5.18 4.44
C ASP A 812 -29.46 -5.76 3.70
N ALA A 813 -30.66 -5.18 3.81
CA ALA A 813 -31.81 -5.60 3.00
C ALA A 813 -32.15 -4.59 1.91
N GLY A 814 -32.05 -5.01 0.64
CA GLY A 814 -32.31 -4.16 -0.52
C GLY A 814 -33.76 -3.67 -0.59
N TYR A 815 -33.94 -2.37 -0.82
CA TYR A 815 -35.25 -1.74 -0.96
C TYR A 815 -36.02 -2.27 -2.17
N LEU A 816 -37.28 -2.61 -1.97
CA LEU A 816 -38.20 -3.03 -3.03
C LEU A 816 -39.10 -1.85 -3.44
N SER A 817 -39.33 -1.72 -4.74
CA SER A 817 -40.26 -0.71 -5.28
C SER A 817 -41.70 -1.02 -4.84
N LEU A 818 -42.41 0.03 -4.40
CA LEU A 818 -43.71 -0.08 -3.73
C LEU A 818 -44.82 -0.82 -4.52
N CYS A 819 -44.66 -0.91 -5.84
CA CYS A 819 -45.68 -1.40 -6.78
C CYS A 819 -45.69 -2.93 -6.97
N SER A 820 -45.03 -3.69 -6.09
CA SER A 820 -44.82 -5.14 -6.24
C SER A 820 -45.27 -5.89 -5.00
N ASP A 821 -46.09 -6.93 -5.15
CA ASP A 821 -46.38 -7.85 -4.05
C ASP A 821 -45.09 -8.58 -3.62
N TRP A 822 -44.87 -8.65 -2.32
CA TRP A 822 -43.79 -9.43 -1.75
C TRP A 822 -44.23 -10.90 -1.71
N GLY A 823 -43.48 -11.75 -2.40
CA GLY A 823 -43.68 -13.20 -2.39
C GLY A 823 -43.43 -13.83 -1.02
N ASP A 824 -43.36 -15.15 -0.96
CA ASP A 824 -43.23 -15.92 0.30
C ASP A 824 -42.01 -15.48 1.14
N LEU A 825 -42.23 -14.62 2.13
CA LEU A 825 -41.19 -14.17 3.07
C LEU A 825 -41.22 -15.06 4.31
N LYS A 826 -40.26 -15.99 4.38
CA LYS A 826 -40.06 -16.87 5.54
C LYS A 826 -39.24 -16.18 6.62
N LEU A 827 -39.87 -15.91 7.76
CA LEU A 827 -39.23 -15.28 8.91
C LEU A 827 -38.16 -16.20 9.51
N PRO A 828 -36.89 -15.78 9.62
CA PRO A 828 -35.78 -16.66 10.04
C PRO A 828 -35.79 -16.95 11.56
N ALA A 829 -36.40 -16.08 12.36
CA ALA A 829 -36.38 -16.13 13.82
C ALA A 829 -37.76 -15.75 14.40
N GLY A 830 -37.86 -15.77 15.73
CA GLY A 830 -39.00 -15.20 16.45
C GLY A 830 -38.60 -13.87 17.05
N GLY A 831 -39.46 -12.85 16.94
CA GLY A 831 -39.15 -11.51 17.44
C GLY A 831 -39.97 -10.41 16.76
N SER A 832 -39.57 -9.16 17.02
CA SER A 832 -40.16 -7.98 16.39
C SER A 832 -39.51 -7.71 15.04
N TYR A 833 -40.33 -7.52 14.02
CA TYR A 833 -39.97 -7.17 12.66
C TYR A 833 -40.58 -5.80 12.33
N THR A 834 -39.96 -5.04 11.43
CA THR A 834 -40.44 -3.70 11.05
C THR A 834 -40.56 -3.61 9.53
N ILE A 835 -41.72 -3.24 9.01
CA ILE A 835 -41.85 -2.79 7.61
C ILE A 835 -41.57 -1.29 7.60
N GLU A 836 -40.46 -0.90 6.98
CA GLU A 836 -40.09 0.48 6.71
C GLU A 836 -40.77 0.95 5.42
N VAL A 837 -41.35 2.14 5.45
CA VAL A 837 -41.91 2.85 4.29
C VAL A 837 -41.28 4.22 4.22
N ARG A 838 -40.65 4.57 3.09
CA ARG A 838 -39.97 5.86 2.90
C ARG A 838 -40.32 6.53 1.58
N ALA A 839 -40.32 7.86 1.59
CA ALA A 839 -40.48 8.71 0.41
C ALA A 839 -39.13 9.33 0.01
N GLU A 840 -38.50 8.85 -1.06
CA GLU A 840 -37.26 9.45 -1.58
C GLU A 840 -37.56 10.72 -2.39
N SER A 841 -38.46 10.66 -3.38
CA SER A 841 -38.73 11.78 -4.31
C SER A 841 -40.19 12.27 -4.37
N ASP A 842 -41.13 11.56 -3.74
CA ASP A 842 -42.57 11.83 -3.83
C ASP A 842 -43.25 11.57 -2.49
N SER A 843 -44.03 12.52 -1.98
CA SER A 843 -44.91 12.38 -0.80
C SER A 843 -46.33 11.96 -1.20
N GLY A 844 -46.97 10.99 -0.52
CA GLY A 844 -48.33 10.56 -0.88
C GLY A 844 -48.92 9.40 -0.08
N ASP A 845 -50.10 8.95 -0.53
CA ASP A 845 -50.87 7.83 0.01
C ASP A 845 -50.29 6.47 -0.39
N TYR A 846 -50.33 5.50 0.51
CA TYR A 846 -49.99 4.10 0.23
C TYR A 846 -50.79 3.12 1.10
N GLY A 847 -50.79 1.84 0.70
CA GLY A 847 -51.46 0.78 1.45
C GLY A 847 -50.90 -0.60 1.13
N PHE A 848 -50.90 -1.46 2.15
CA PHE A 848 -50.53 -2.86 2.05
C PHE A 848 -51.30 -3.72 3.05
N ASN A 849 -51.44 -5.01 2.75
CA ASN A 849 -51.90 -6.04 3.68
C ASN A 849 -50.71 -6.88 4.11
N LEU A 850 -50.60 -7.14 5.41
CA LEU A 850 -49.67 -8.13 5.97
C LEU A 850 -50.46 -9.39 6.29
N THR A 851 -50.28 -10.48 5.56
CA THR A 851 -50.99 -11.76 5.78
C THR A 851 -50.03 -12.91 6.05
N THR A 852 -50.54 -14.04 6.55
CA THR A 852 -49.84 -15.33 6.45
C THR A 852 -50.06 -15.95 5.08
N ALA A 853 -49.14 -16.83 4.68
CA ALA A 853 -49.38 -17.79 3.60
C ALA A 853 -50.45 -18.83 3.97
#